data_AF-A0A0C1RHV7-F1
#
_entry.id   AF-A0A0C1RHV7-F1
#
_cell.length_a   1.000
_cell.length_b   1.000
_cell.length_c   1.000
_cell.angle_alpha   90.00
_cell.angle_beta   90.00
_cell.angle_gamma   90.00
#
_symmetry.space_group_name_H-M   'P 1'
#
loop_
_entity.id
_entity.type
_entity.pdbx_description
1 polymer ?
#
loop_
_entity_poly.entity_id
_entity_poly.type
_entity_poly.pdbx_seq_one_letter_code
_entity_poly.pdbx_strand_id
1 'polypeptide(L)'
;MLCVFLFFLFPLPAWSSPAQPERIPLTLEILQERLHAPTIREGNLTVDLREMVIDLRPENASFRDAFYQVLRKELQKAGSKPLGLDLSYSVIQGDFIGSDLGLQTPLYAQAIAPIFTASEQEQLEHLRDVCLRSLAVALPSSKDCKFLLGTQSTPSTAISVFRGSLTFMGTRFNGSVQFANTFFLQPVNAQGALFNQPAYWVETRFSRAASFANANFRKDSYFQGSIFFDKVSFKQTLFQEIANFQDSTFEDTANFTEANFKQVAKFSRTQWLGNADFSSVRFFEQAQFAKDIFYRFLILSEVTFEQSVAFRESQFNQPVNFQGASILNQADFSDAGFSPDAYLNVSGLLFNSNQAKILGNPGQIGKNIVVNGLQGNQSVLRNLGQNFRQLQQIADANQLEYTKQELRLQELTRNLFGTNINSASQKRLMALGFSLVQADAIVRRRLIQPFRNKSELLTLADIDFDTYAQVTSRIVVGNSLSVGNWLLLAWNCLALSLLLLLSGYGTNFCLVIGVGTIAIAFFGLLFWLIDSVRRIGPRPILPTAYETTCMLASFSVFVVLGLLAIFRSAEQPWLTLGCLCAILIPLPGVLLLRLYQQGRYHDLLDVSYFTEEGTLRQLRLLIGRLPVIPRYPMFRERYLPILCDRRWNWLNYYDFSLNNLLRLGFNDIRLRDEHLPGIITILAWYQWVLGILYITLVFWTLSRTIPGLNLLIYLK
;
A
#
# COMPACT_ATOMS: atom_id res chain seq x y z
N MET A 1 46.30 -3.83 31.50
CA MET A 1 47.68 -3.60 31.00
C MET A 1 48.28 -4.95 30.63
N LEU A 2 48.81 -5.04 29.40
CA LEU A 2 49.62 -6.12 28.81
C LEU A 2 49.13 -7.58 28.99
N CYS A 3 48.38 -8.14 28.01
CA CYS A 3 48.52 -9.54 27.56
C CYS A 3 47.57 -10.01 26.43
N VAL A 4 46.99 -9.13 25.57
CA VAL A 4 46.03 -9.59 24.52
C VAL A 4 46.38 -9.14 23.08
N PHE A 5 47.58 -8.60 22.83
CA PHE A 5 47.89 -7.98 21.52
C PHE A 5 49.02 -8.66 20.73
N LEU A 6 48.98 -9.99 20.54
CA LEU A 6 50.05 -10.69 19.81
C LEU A 6 49.61 -11.94 19.02
N PHE A 7 48.43 -11.93 18.38
CA PHE A 7 47.97 -13.05 17.54
C PHE A 7 47.37 -12.69 16.16
N PHE A 8 47.80 -11.59 15.54
CA PHE A 8 47.43 -11.27 14.14
C PHE A 8 48.65 -10.88 13.29
N LEU A 9 49.53 -11.85 13.02
CA LEU A 9 50.53 -11.76 11.95
C LEU A 9 50.68 -13.15 11.31
N PHE A 10 49.67 -13.56 10.53
CA PHE A 10 49.82 -14.59 9.51
C PHE A 10 49.37 -14.00 8.17
N PRO A 11 50.17 -14.08 7.09
CA PRO A 11 49.73 -13.65 5.78
C PRO A 11 48.66 -14.63 5.27
N LEU A 12 47.48 -14.10 4.92
CA LEU A 12 46.47 -14.84 4.17
C LEU A 12 47.06 -15.25 2.82
N PRO A 13 46.80 -16.47 2.31
CA PRO A 13 47.26 -16.86 0.98
C PRO A 13 46.60 -15.95 -0.06
N ALA A 14 47.42 -15.22 -0.80
CA ALA A 14 46.99 -14.47 -1.96
C ALA A 14 46.33 -15.45 -2.94
N TRP A 15 45.02 -15.39 -3.06
CA TRP A 15 44.33 -16.00 -4.18
C TRP A 15 44.85 -15.30 -5.43
N SER A 16 45.69 -16.02 -6.17
CA SER A 16 46.13 -15.63 -7.51
C SER A 16 44.90 -15.31 -8.34
N SER A 17 44.84 -14.10 -8.89
CA SER A 17 43.92 -13.76 -9.97
C SER A 17 43.99 -14.86 -11.03
N PRO A 18 42.85 -15.39 -11.53
CA PRO A 18 42.89 -16.34 -12.64
C PRO A 18 43.67 -15.70 -13.79
N ALA A 19 44.58 -16.48 -14.39
CA ALA A 19 45.40 -16.07 -15.52
C ALA A 19 44.49 -15.38 -16.56
N GLN A 20 44.81 -14.14 -16.92
CA GLN A 20 44.06 -13.46 -17.96
C GLN A 20 44.24 -14.26 -19.26
N PRO A 21 43.16 -14.57 -19.99
CA PRO A 21 43.28 -15.25 -21.27
C PRO A 21 44.24 -14.46 -22.16
N GLU A 22 45.10 -15.17 -22.89
CA GLU A 22 46.09 -14.58 -23.78
C GLU A 22 45.35 -13.88 -24.93
N ARG A 23 45.12 -12.57 -24.79
CA ARG A 23 44.33 -11.78 -25.74
C ARG A 23 45.20 -11.32 -26.91
N ILE A 24 44.70 -11.47 -28.12
CA ILE A 24 45.42 -11.12 -29.35
C ILE A 24 45.13 -9.64 -29.71
N PRO A 25 46.15 -8.81 -30.01
CA PRO A 25 45.90 -7.46 -30.49
C PRO A 25 45.24 -7.49 -31.88
N LEU A 26 44.18 -6.71 -32.06
CA LEU A 26 43.48 -6.60 -33.34
C LEU A 26 44.30 -5.72 -34.29
N THR A 27 44.81 -6.32 -35.37
CA THR A 27 45.40 -5.58 -36.50
C THR A 27 44.37 -5.37 -37.61
N LEU A 28 44.68 -4.49 -38.56
CA LEU A 28 43.77 -4.20 -39.68
C LEU A 28 43.57 -5.43 -40.58
N GLU A 29 44.61 -6.25 -40.75
CA GLU A 29 44.55 -7.49 -41.53
C GLU A 29 43.59 -8.50 -40.90
N ILE A 30 43.69 -8.71 -39.58
CA ILE A 30 42.80 -9.61 -38.83
C ILE A 30 41.36 -9.08 -38.90
N LEU A 31 41.15 -7.76 -38.77
CA LEU A 31 39.82 -7.17 -38.90
C LEU A 31 39.20 -7.45 -40.28
N GLN A 32 39.96 -7.26 -41.36
CA GLN A 32 39.50 -7.53 -42.72
C GLN A 32 39.21 -9.03 -42.94
N GLU A 33 40.07 -9.92 -42.43
CA GLU A 33 39.87 -11.37 -42.48
C GLU A 33 38.54 -11.77 -41.80
N ARG A 34 38.31 -11.27 -40.57
CA ARG A 34 37.08 -11.55 -39.80
C ARG A 34 35.82 -10.97 -40.45
N LEU A 35 35.94 -9.87 -41.19
CA LEU A 35 34.84 -9.29 -41.95
C LEU A 35 34.49 -10.08 -43.21
N HIS A 36 35.48 -10.69 -43.87
CA HIS A 36 35.26 -11.54 -45.04
C HIS A 36 34.73 -12.94 -44.68
N ALA A 37 34.95 -13.39 -43.43
CA ALA A 37 34.47 -14.69 -42.93
C ALA A 37 33.58 -14.54 -41.67
N PRO A 38 32.39 -13.93 -41.78
CA PRO A 38 31.51 -13.76 -40.63
C PRO A 38 30.90 -15.10 -40.20
N THR A 39 30.65 -15.24 -38.90
CA THR A 39 30.15 -16.48 -38.28
C THR A 39 28.67 -16.38 -37.98
N ILE A 40 27.95 -17.51 -37.95
CA ILE A 40 26.55 -17.53 -37.54
C ILE A 40 26.48 -17.74 -36.03
N ARG A 41 25.89 -16.79 -35.30
CA ARG A 41 25.63 -16.88 -33.85
C ARG A 41 24.17 -16.56 -33.56
N GLU A 42 23.50 -17.45 -32.83
CA GLU A 42 22.08 -17.30 -32.50
C GLU A 42 21.20 -17.04 -33.75
N GLY A 43 21.59 -17.59 -34.90
CA GLY A 43 20.90 -17.41 -36.18
C GLY A 43 21.26 -16.14 -36.96
N ASN A 44 22.06 -15.23 -36.39
CA ASN A 44 22.49 -13.98 -37.03
C ASN A 44 23.93 -14.08 -37.55
N LEU A 45 24.19 -13.42 -38.68
CA LEU A 45 25.53 -13.32 -39.29
C LEU A 45 26.32 -12.25 -38.51
N THR A 46 27.47 -12.59 -37.94
CA THR A 46 28.15 -11.74 -36.94
C THR A 46 29.66 -11.72 -37.15
N VAL A 47 30.27 -10.53 -37.06
CA VAL A 47 31.73 -10.36 -37.04
C VAL A 47 32.25 -10.79 -35.67
N ASP A 48 33.08 -11.83 -35.66
CA ASP A 48 33.68 -12.36 -34.43
C ASP A 48 35.00 -11.62 -34.12
N LEU A 49 34.96 -10.67 -33.18
CA LEU A 49 36.11 -9.95 -32.62
C LEU A 49 36.29 -10.25 -31.12
N ARG A 50 35.94 -11.47 -30.68
CA ARG A 50 36.05 -11.90 -29.28
C ARG A 50 37.50 -12.09 -28.85
N GLU A 51 37.74 -11.90 -27.55
CA GLU A 51 39.03 -12.12 -26.88
C GLU A 51 40.18 -11.26 -27.46
N MET A 52 39.86 -10.17 -28.14
CA MET A 52 40.83 -9.27 -28.78
C MET A 52 41.19 -8.08 -27.89
N VAL A 53 42.37 -7.49 -28.13
CA VAL A 53 42.71 -6.14 -27.65
C VAL A 53 42.55 -5.16 -28.81
N ILE A 54 41.59 -4.25 -28.69
CA ILE A 54 41.28 -3.24 -29.71
C ILE A 54 41.77 -1.88 -29.20
N ASP A 55 42.79 -1.31 -29.84
CA ASP A 55 43.41 -0.07 -29.40
C ASP A 55 42.92 1.14 -30.21
N LEU A 56 41.92 1.84 -29.67
CA LEU A 56 41.27 3.02 -30.24
C LEU A 56 41.75 4.33 -29.59
N ARG A 57 42.87 4.30 -28.85
CA ARG A 57 43.38 5.51 -28.20
C ARG A 57 43.87 6.53 -29.23
N PRO A 58 43.92 7.83 -28.89
CA PRO A 58 44.39 8.88 -29.81
C PRO A 58 45.81 8.65 -30.35
N GLU A 59 46.67 7.96 -29.60
CA GLU A 59 48.03 7.61 -30.04
C GLU A 59 48.05 6.64 -31.23
N ASN A 60 46.96 5.89 -31.44
CA ASN A 60 46.78 4.95 -32.54
C ASN A 60 45.67 5.40 -33.51
N ALA A 61 45.63 6.70 -33.82
CA ALA A 61 44.58 7.31 -34.64
C ALA A 61 44.44 6.66 -36.04
N SER A 62 45.54 6.24 -36.68
CA SER A 62 45.50 5.60 -38.00
C SER A 62 44.71 4.29 -37.99
N PHE A 63 44.97 3.42 -37.02
CA PHE A 63 44.20 2.18 -36.85
C PHE A 63 42.76 2.47 -36.42
N ARG A 64 42.55 3.38 -35.47
CA ARG A 64 41.22 3.77 -35.00
C ARG A 64 40.33 4.23 -36.15
N ASP A 65 40.82 5.14 -36.98
CA ASP A 65 40.03 5.71 -38.08
C ASP A 65 39.75 4.65 -39.15
N ALA A 66 40.74 3.79 -39.46
CA ALA A 66 40.56 2.64 -40.35
C ALA A 66 39.56 1.61 -39.78
N PHE A 67 39.61 1.33 -38.48
CA PHE A 67 38.68 0.43 -37.77
C PHE A 67 37.24 0.88 -37.95
N TYR A 68 36.94 2.15 -37.64
CA TYR A 68 35.59 2.69 -37.82
C TYR A 68 35.19 2.74 -39.30
N GLN A 69 36.07 3.17 -40.20
CA GLN A 69 35.75 3.27 -41.63
C GLN A 69 35.39 1.91 -42.24
N VAL A 70 36.18 0.87 -41.94
CA VAL A 70 35.97 -0.48 -42.47
C VAL A 70 34.72 -1.13 -41.87
N LEU A 71 34.53 -1.06 -40.55
CA LEU A 71 33.33 -1.60 -39.92
C LEU A 71 32.06 -0.89 -40.39
N ARG A 72 32.10 0.45 -40.46
CA ARG A 72 30.98 1.26 -40.95
C ARG A 72 30.54 0.84 -42.35
N LYS A 73 31.50 0.63 -43.25
CA LYS A 73 31.23 0.23 -44.64
C LYS A 73 30.49 -1.11 -44.73
N GLU A 74 30.87 -2.11 -43.94
CA GLU A 74 30.23 -3.43 -43.98
C GLU A 74 28.94 -3.49 -43.16
N LEU A 75 28.87 -2.83 -42.00
CA LEU A 75 27.65 -2.78 -41.16
C LEU A 75 26.51 -1.97 -41.81
N GLN A 76 26.84 -0.94 -42.60
CA GLN A 76 25.86 -0.08 -43.29
C GLN A 76 25.51 -0.57 -44.71
N LYS A 77 26.03 -1.72 -45.13
CA LYS A 77 25.91 -2.21 -46.51
C LYS A 77 24.46 -2.53 -46.88
N ALA A 78 24.03 -2.03 -48.04
CA ALA A 78 22.69 -2.26 -48.58
C ALA A 78 22.57 -3.65 -49.23
N GLY A 79 21.45 -4.35 -49.01
CA GLY A 79 21.06 -5.54 -49.78
C GLY A 79 21.58 -6.91 -49.29
N SER A 80 22.45 -6.98 -48.29
CA SER A 80 22.86 -8.24 -47.63
C SER A 80 22.17 -8.43 -46.27
N LYS A 81 22.13 -9.67 -45.75
CA LYS A 81 21.68 -9.93 -44.37
C LYS A 81 22.45 -9.00 -43.39
N PRO A 82 21.78 -8.35 -42.43
CA PRO A 82 22.44 -7.42 -41.53
C PRO A 82 23.49 -8.15 -40.70
N LEU A 83 24.67 -7.53 -40.60
CA LEU A 83 25.83 -8.07 -39.93
C LEU A 83 25.86 -7.59 -38.48
N GLY A 84 25.93 -8.51 -37.53
CA GLY A 84 26.15 -8.23 -36.10
C GLY A 84 27.62 -8.04 -35.75
N LEU A 85 27.88 -7.63 -34.52
CA LEU A 85 29.23 -7.42 -33.97
C LEU A 85 29.36 -8.11 -32.62
N ASP A 86 30.33 -9.02 -32.48
CA ASP A 86 30.64 -9.71 -31.22
C ASP A 86 32.05 -9.33 -30.73
N LEU A 87 32.07 -8.58 -29.63
CA LEU A 87 33.26 -8.08 -28.92
C LEU A 87 33.47 -8.82 -27.59
N SER A 88 32.84 -9.97 -27.38
CA SER A 88 32.83 -10.65 -26.07
C SER A 88 34.24 -10.96 -25.57
N TYR A 89 34.47 -10.74 -24.28
CA TYR A 89 35.74 -10.96 -23.55
C TYR A 89 36.93 -10.13 -24.05
N SER A 90 36.69 -9.18 -24.96
CA SER A 90 37.69 -8.27 -25.51
C SER A 90 38.02 -7.11 -24.56
N VAL A 91 39.14 -6.44 -24.82
CA VAL A 91 39.55 -5.19 -24.15
C VAL A 91 39.61 -4.08 -25.19
N ILE A 92 38.85 -3.03 -24.95
CA ILE A 92 38.82 -1.85 -25.82
C ILE A 92 39.55 -0.72 -25.10
N GLN A 93 40.65 -0.27 -25.68
CA GLN A 93 41.41 0.89 -25.20
C GLN A 93 40.99 2.14 -25.95
N GLY A 94 40.83 3.26 -25.26
CA GLY A 94 40.28 4.49 -25.86
C GLY A 94 38.75 4.48 -25.93
N ASP A 95 38.21 5.56 -26.49
CA ASP A 95 36.76 5.78 -26.58
C ASP A 95 36.13 4.91 -27.68
N PHE A 96 34.99 4.31 -27.35
CA PHE A 96 34.19 3.49 -28.27
C PHE A 96 32.93 4.25 -28.68
N ILE A 97 32.93 4.80 -29.89
CA ILE A 97 31.83 5.57 -30.49
C ILE A 97 30.99 4.63 -31.35
N GLY A 98 30.11 3.88 -30.69
CA GLY A 98 29.25 2.91 -31.36
C GLY A 98 28.14 3.54 -32.20
N SER A 99 27.75 4.79 -31.90
CA SER A 99 26.80 5.56 -32.71
C SER A 99 27.26 5.78 -34.16
N ASP A 100 28.57 5.78 -34.42
CA ASP A 100 29.12 6.01 -35.77
C ASP A 100 29.06 4.76 -36.66
N LEU A 101 28.84 3.59 -36.06
CA LEU A 101 28.76 2.31 -36.76
C LEU A 101 27.39 2.07 -37.39
N GLY A 102 26.32 2.62 -36.81
CA GLY A 102 24.95 2.45 -37.30
C GLY A 102 24.62 3.34 -38.50
N LEU A 103 23.67 2.88 -39.32
CA LEU A 103 23.20 3.59 -40.51
C LEU A 103 22.38 4.82 -40.10
N GLN A 104 22.79 6.00 -40.57
CA GLN A 104 22.09 7.25 -40.29
C GLN A 104 20.82 7.36 -41.13
N THR A 105 19.65 7.49 -40.49
CA THR A 105 18.37 7.67 -41.18
C THR A 105 17.49 8.71 -40.49
N PRO A 106 16.78 9.57 -41.23
CA PRO A 106 15.70 10.37 -40.66
C PRO A 106 14.49 9.47 -40.32
N LEU A 107 13.69 9.88 -39.34
CA LEU A 107 12.50 9.15 -38.84
C LEU A 107 11.17 9.68 -39.42
N TYR A 108 11.20 10.60 -40.39
CA TYR A 108 10.01 11.19 -41.03
C TYR A 108 9.39 10.26 -42.08
N ALA A 109 8.04 10.25 -42.14
CA ALA A 109 7.19 9.28 -42.84
C ALA A 109 7.39 9.13 -44.36
N GLN A 110 8.20 9.99 -45.00
CA GLN A 110 8.42 10.02 -46.46
C GLN A 110 9.88 9.72 -46.84
N ALA A 111 10.76 9.41 -45.87
CA ALA A 111 12.19 9.25 -46.09
C ALA A 111 12.83 8.06 -45.34
N ILE A 112 12.06 7.08 -44.85
CA ILE A 112 12.65 5.83 -44.35
C ILE A 112 13.35 5.17 -45.55
N ALA A 113 14.67 5.04 -45.46
CA ALA A 113 15.46 4.57 -46.59
C ALA A 113 14.98 3.17 -47.04
N PRO A 114 14.81 2.92 -48.35
CA PRO A 114 14.37 1.62 -48.88
C PRO A 114 15.36 0.47 -48.61
N ILE A 115 16.48 0.76 -47.96
CA ILE A 115 17.49 -0.19 -47.50
C ILE A 115 17.01 -1.09 -46.34
N PHE A 116 15.99 -0.67 -45.60
CA PHE A 116 15.39 -1.44 -44.52
C PHE A 116 14.40 -2.49 -45.06
N THR A 117 14.46 -3.70 -44.52
CA THR A 117 13.50 -4.77 -44.77
C THR A 117 12.14 -4.42 -44.17
N ALA A 118 11.05 -5.08 -44.61
CA ALA A 118 9.70 -4.83 -44.12
C ALA A 118 9.61 -4.91 -42.57
N SER A 119 10.23 -5.93 -41.95
CA SER A 119 10.25 -6.06 -40.49
C SER A 119 11.02 -4.93 -39.78
N GLU A 120 12.07 -4.41 -40.40
CA GLU A 120 12.84 -3.29 -39.84
C GLU A 120 12.06 -1.96 -39.98
N GLN A 121 11.32 -1.80 -41.07
CA GLN A 121 10.41 -0.66 -41.27
C GLN A 121 9.29 -0.67 -40.23
N GLU A 122 8.68 -1.83 -39.95
CA GLU A 122 7.68 -1.97 -38.88
C GLU A 122 8.23 -1.55 -37.50
N GLN A 123 9.47 -1.93 -37.17
CA GLN A 123 10.11 -1.51 -35.90
C GLN A 123 10.35 0.01 -35.85
N LEU A 124 10.75 0.63 -36.96
CA LEU A 124 10.91 2.09 -37.08
C LEU A 124 9.57 2.82 -36.98
N GLU A 125 8.51 2.27 -37.59
CA GLU A 125 7.16 2.79 -37.48
C GLU A 125 6.61 2.66 -36.05
N HIS A 126 6.88 1.54 -35.36
CA HIS A 126 6.51 1.38 -33.96
C HIS A 126 7.16 2.44 -33.07
N LEU A 127 8.46 2.69 -33.26
CA LEU A 127 9.17 3.77 -32.58
C LEU A 127 8.53 5.14 -32.85
N ARG A 128 8.13 5.40 -34.10
CA ARG A 128 7.44 6.63 -34.48
C ARG A 128 6.11 6.77 -33.73
N ASP A 129 5.31 5.71 -33.66
CA ASP A 129 4.00 5.73 -33.00
C ASP A 129 4.12 6.00 -31.50
N VAL A 130 5.14 5.43 -30.84
CA VAL A 130 5.41 5.65 -29.43
C VAL A 130 5.87 7.08 -29.17
N CYS A 131 6.71 7.63 -30.06
CA CYS A 131 7.04 9.06 -30.03
C CYS A 131 5.83 9.98 -30.27
N LEU A 132 4.87 9.59 -31.11
CA LEU A 132 3.64 10.36 -31.31
C LEU A 132 2.74 10.33 -30.07
N ARG A 133 2.61 9.17 -29.42
CA ARG A 133 1.85 9.02 -28.17
C ARG A 133 2.44 9.83 -27.03
N SER A 134 3.77 9.84 -26.88
CA SER A 134 4.44 10.62 -25.84
C SER A 134 4.19 12.13 -25.98
N LEU A 135 4.04 12.63 -27.21
CA LEU A 135 3.66 14.02 -27.48
C LEU A 135 2.20 14.34 -27.13
N ALA A 136 1.27 13.38 -27.31
CA ALA A 136 -0.15 13.58 -27.04
C ALA A 136 -0.50 13.60 -25.53
N VAL A 137 0.31 12.95 -24.68
CA VAL A 137 0.05 12.77 -23.24
C VAL A 137 0.59 13.92 -22.36
N ALA A 138 1.18 14.97 -22.95
CA ALA A 138 1.65 16.16 -22.24
C ALA A 138 2.62 15.88 -21.05
N LEU A 139 3.86 15.54 -21.38
CA LEU A 139 5.04 15.81 -20.55
C LEU A 139 6.15 16.44 -21.45
N PRO A 140 6.64 17.67 -21.19
CA PRO A 140 7.38 18.46 -22.19
C PRO A 140 8.88 18.10 -22.37
N SER A 141 9.36 16.97 -21.85
CA SER A 141 10.81 16.75 -21.67
C SER A 141 11.47 15.77 -22.63
N SER A 142 10.75 14.94 -23.41
CA SER A 142 11.37 14.26 -24.55
C SER A 142 11.57 15.28 -25.67
N LYS A 143 12.60 16.13 -25.52
CA LYS A 143 12.95 17.18 -26.49
C LYS A 143 13.03 16.60 -27.91
N ASP A 144 13.38 15.32 -28.06
CA ASP A 144 13.64 14.74 -29.35
C ASP A 144 12.47 14.02 -30.04
N CYS A 145 11.42 13.48 -29.40
CA CYS A 145 10.27 12.98 -30.20
C CYS A 145 9.61 14.14 -30.99
N LYS A 146 9.58 15.34 -30.42
CA LYS A 146 9.11 16.57 -31.11
C LYS A 146 10.08 17.00 -32.22
N PHE A 147 11.37 16.72 -32.07
CA PHE A 147 12.43 17.08 -33.00
C PHE A 147 12.59 16.07 -34.16
N LEU A 148 12.45 14.77 -33.87
CA LEU A 148 12.43 13.64 -34.81
C LEU A 148 11.21 13.68 -35.75
N LEU A 149 10.10 14.27 -35.29
CA LEU A 149 8.87 14.46 -36.06
C LEU A 149 8.77 15.86 -36.71
N GLY A 150 9.82 16.69 -36.61
CA GLY A 150 9.87 18.02 -37.20
C GLY A 150 9.80 18.00 -38.73
N THR A 151 9.20 19.05 -39.31
CA THR A 151 8.91 19.16 -40.76
C THR A 151 10.12 19.53 -41.63
N GLN A 152 11.33 19.62 -41.08
CA GLN A 152 12.55 19.99 -41.82
C GLN A 152 13.68 18.99 -41.54
N SER A 153 14.22 18.39 -42.59
CA SER A 153 15.35 17.45 -42.54
C SER A 153 16.66 18.22 -42.32
N THR A 154 17.09 18.34 -41.06
CA THR A 154 18.47 18.75 -40.74
C THR A 154 19.28 17.50 -40.37
N PRO A 155 20.62 17.48 -40.59
CA PRO A 155 21.48 16.37 -40.15
C PRO A 155 21.42 16.10 -38.63
N SER A 156 20.83 17.01 -37.84
CA SER A 156 20.53 16.82 -36.42
C SER A 156 19.28 15.97 -36.14
N THR A 157 18.50 15.59 -37.15
CA THR A 157 17.25 14.78 -37.01
C THR A 157 17.44 13.31 -37.36
N ALA A 158 18.66 12.89 -37.71
CA ALA A 158 18.98 11.51 -38.04
C ALA A 158 19.26 10.70 -36.78
N ILE A 159 18.74 9.47 -36.75
CA ILE A 159 19.10 8.46 -35.75
C ILE A 159 20.12 7.48 -36.35
N SER A 160 20.99 6.94 -35.50
CA SER A 160 21.87 5.85 -35.88
C SER A 160 21.14 4.52 -35.74
N VAL A 161 20.98 3.75 -36.82
CA VAL A 161 20.28 2.45 -36.78
C VAL A 161 21.29 1.32 -36.90
N PHE A 162 21.37 0.51 -35.83
CA PHE A 162 22.19 -0.69 -35.79
C PHE A 162 21.31 -1.90 -36.11
N ARG A 163 21.52 -2.50 -37.29
CA ARG A 163 20.64 -3.53 -37.86
C ARG A 163 20.97 -4.95 -37.39
N GLY A 164 22.23 -5.23 -37.07
CA GLY A 164 22.68 -6.53 -36.57
C GLY A 164 22.64 -6.64 -35.05
N SER A 165 22.86 -7.83 -34.50
CA SER A 165 23.01 -8.00 -33.04
C SER A 165 24.32 -7.40 -32.55
N LEU A 166 24.34 -6.85 -31.33
CA LEU A 166 25.55 -6.32 -30.71
C LEU A 166 25.83 -7.06 -29.40
N THR A 167 26.98 -7.72 -29.33
CA THR A 167 27.38 -8.53 -28.18
C THR A 167 28.74 -8.07 -27.67
N PHE A 168 28.83 -7.80 -26.38
CA PHE A 168 30.07 -7.44 -25.70
C PHE A 168 30.05 -8.03 -24.27
N MET A 169 29.77 -9.33 -24.18
CA MET A 169 29.73 -10.05 -22.91
C MET A 169 31.11 -10.11 -22.28
N GLY A 170 31.25 -9.73 -21.01
CA GLY A 170 32.53 -9.74 -20.31
C GLY A 170 33.59 -8.79 -20.89
N THR A 171 33.19 -7.89 -21.80
CA THR A 171 34.10 -6.95 -22.46
C THR A 171 34.51 -5.84 -21.50
N ARG A 172 35.78 -5.43 -21.57
CA ARG A 172 36.32 -4.32 -20.79
C ARG A 172 36.53 -3.10 -21.67
N PHE A 173 35.82 -2.02 -21.37
CA PHE A 173 36.01 -0.71 -21.98
C PHE A 173 36.86 0.17 -21.05
N ASN A 174 38.03 0.61 -21.54
CA ASN A 174 38.93 1.51 -20.81
C ASN A 174 38.70 3.00 -21.12
N GLY A 175 38.04 3.32 -22.23
CA GLY A 175 37.53 4.67 -22.54
C GLY A 175 36.01 4.74 -22.44
N SER A 176 35.46 5.90 -22.78
CA SER A 176 34.01 6.14 -22.77
C SER A 176 33.30 5.31 -23.83
N VAL A 177 32.03 4.98 -23.58
CA VAL A 177 31.20 4.23 -24.54
C VAL A 177 30.03 5.12 -24.95
N GLN A 178 29.84 5.31 -26.26
CA GLN A 178 28.87 6.26 -26.79
C GLN A 178 27.93 5.57 -27.79
N PHE A 179 26.66 5.52 -27.44
CA PHE A 179 25.55 5.04 -28.27
C PHE A 179 24.40 6.04 -28.30
N ALA A 180 24.66 7.32 -28.02
CA ALA A 180 23.62 8.35 -28.00
C ALA A 180 22.80 8.32 -29.31
N ASN A 181 21.48 8.44 -29.20
CA ASN A 181 20.57 8.43 -30.36
C ASN A 181 20.70 7.22 -31.30
N THR A 182 21.03 6.05 -30.74
CA THR A 182 21.12 4.79 -31.49
C THR A 182 19.87 3.93 -31.31
N PHE A 183 19.35 3.37 -32.39
CA PHE A 183 18.28 2.38 -32.40
C PHE A 183 18.81 1.01 -32.81
N PHE A 184 18.77 0.05 -31.87
CA PHE A 184 19.13 -1.34 -32.10
C PHE A 184 17.90 -2.14 -32.52
N LEU A 185 17.94 -2.70 -33.73
CA LEU A 185 16.84 -3.52 -34.29
C LEU A 185 16.89 -4.97 -33.80
N GLN A 186 18.05 -5.40 -33.32
CA GLN A 186 18.35 -6.74 -32.82
C GLN A 186 18.84 -6.69 -31.36
N PRO A 187 18.92 -7.85 -30.66
CA PRO A 187 19.31 -7.89 -29.26
C PRO A 187 20.69 -7.28 -28.98
N VAL A 188 20.81 -6.65 -27.81
CA VAL A 188 22.07 -6.13 -27.27
C VAL A 188 22.44 -6.88 -26.01
N ASN A 189 23.62 -7.50 -25.99
CA ASN A 189 24.07 -8.29 -24.85
C ASN A 189 25.42 -7.79 -24.30
N ALA A 190 25.33 -7.11 -23.16
CA ALA A 190 26.39 -6.50 -22.37
C ALA A 190 26.67 -7.27 -21.06
N GLN A 191 26.26 -8.54 -20.97
CA GLN A 191 26.34 -9.29 -19.72
C GLN A 191 27.78 -9.36 -19.19
N GLY A 192 28.01 -8.94 -17.94
CA GLY A 192 29.34 -8.94 -17.32
C GLY A 192 30.30 -7.89 -17.86
N ALA A 193 29.86 -6.96 -18.72
CA ALA A 193 30.71 -5.91 -19.27
C ALA A 193 31.23 -4.95 -18.18
N LEU A 194 32.46 -4.46 -18.35
CA LEU A 194 33.11 -3.51 -17.45
C LEU A 194 33.31 -2.17 -18.16
N PHE A 195 32.64 -1.12 -17.67
CA PHE A 195 32.77 0.24 -18.16
C PHE A 195 33.60 1.05 -17.17
N ASN A 196 34.88 1.30 -17.49
CA ASN A 196 35.79 2.04 -16.60
C ASN A 196 35.61 3.57 -16.69
N GLN A 197 34.97 4.05 -17.74
CA GLN A 197 34.65 5.46 -18.01
C GLN A 197 33.15 5.62 -18.25
N PRO A 198 32.63 6.86 -18.35
CA PRO A 198 31.19 7.07 -18.54
C PRO A 198 30.62 6.33 -19.75
N ALA A 199 29.41 5.80 -19.59
CA ALA A 199 28.68 5.10 -20.64
C ALA A 199 27.42 5.89 -21.02
N TYR A 200 27.38 6.37 -22.26
CA TYR A 200 26.35 7.23 -22.81
C TYR A 200 25.40 6.44 -23.70
N TRP A 201 24.26 6.07 -23.13
CA TRP A 201 23.11 5.42 -23.77
C TRP A 201 21.93 6.40 -23.91
N VAL A 202 22.21 7.70 -23.93
CA VAL A 202 21.18 8.75 -23.95
C VAL A 202 20.30 8.58 -25.19
N GLU A 203 19.00 8.52 -24.96
CA GLU A 203 17.99 8.34 -26.01
C GLU A 203 18.27 7.11 -26.90
N THR A 204 18.79 6.04 -26.31
CA THR A 204 18.94 4.77 -27.03
C THR A 204 17.62 4.02 -27.10
N ARG A 205 17.40 3.29 -28.20
CA ARG A 205 16.20 2.51 -28.42
C ARG A 205 16.58 1.06 -28.65
N PHE A 206 15.88 0.13 -27.99
CA PHE A 206 16.11 -1.30 -28.09
C PHE A 206 14.83 -1.98 -28.56
N SER A 207 14.78 -2.39 -29.83
CA SER A 207 13.59 -3.04 -30.39
C SER A 207 13.38 -4.46 -29.87
N ARG A 208 14.46 -5.09 -29.40
CA ARG A 208 14.50 -6.47 -28.90
C ARG A 208 15.18 -6.48 -27.53
N ALA A 209 15.17 -7.64 -26.89
CA ALA A 209 15.72 -7.80 -25.55
C ALA A 209 17.15 -7.24 -25.41
N ALA A 210 17.40 -6.54 -24.30
CA ALA A 210 18.69 -5.98 -23.94
C ALA A 210 19.16 -6.51 -22.57
N SER A 211 20.42 -6.91 -22.44
CA SER A 211 20.95 -7.43 -21.17
C SER A 211 22.22 -6.69 -20.78
N PHE A 212 22.20 -6.08 -19.59
CA PHE A 212 23.33 -5.51 -18.86
C PHE A 212 23.57 -6.27 -17.56
N ALA A 213 23.09 -7.52 -17.47
CA ALA A 213 23.19 -8.33 -16.26
C ALA A 213 24.65 -8.50 -15.83
N ASN A 214 24.95 -8.39 -14.54
CA ASN A 214 26.31 -8.46 -13.98
C ASN A 214 27.30 -7.40 -14.53
N ALA A 215 26.83 -6.39 -15.28
CA ALA A 215 27.70 -5.32 -15.76
C ALA A 215 28.18 -4.43 -14.59
N ASN A 216 29.31 -3.77 -14.77
CA ASN A 216 29.91 -2.87 -13.78
C ASN A 216 30.22 -1.51 -14.42
N PHE A 217 29.40 -0.52 -14.08
CA PHE A 217 29.58 0.88 -14.45
C PHE A 217 30.37 1.59 -13.35
N ARG A 218 31.69 1.79 -13.58
CA ARG A 218 32.58 2.45 -12.61
C ARG A 218 32.45 3.97 -12.58
N LYS A 219 31.83 4.53 -13.61
CA LYS A 219 31.54 5.94 -13.78
C LYS A 219 30.08 6.13 -14.15
N ASP A 220 29.67 7.38 -14.35
CA ASP A 220 28.28 7.73 -14.63
C ASP A 220 27.74 6.94 -15.82
N SER A 221 26.50 6.49 -15.70
CA SER A 221 25.78 5.78 -16.75
C SER A 221 24.52 6.56 -17.11
N TYR A 222 24.38 6.90 -18.39
CA TYR A 222 23.35 7.79 -18.88
C TYR A 222 22.43 7.04 -19.84
N PHE A 223 21.25 6.64 -19.36
CA PHE A 223 20.16 6.04 -20.13
C PHE A 223 18.98 7.00 -20.32
N GLN A 224 19.15 8.27 -19.98
CA GLN A 224 18.08 9.28 -20.05
C GLN A 224 17.37 9.27 -21.41
N GLY A 225 16.04 9.23 -21.41
CA GLY A 225 15.21 9.25 -22.62
C GLY A 225 15.22 7.95 -23.43
N SER A 226 15.78 6.86 -22.90
CA SER A 226 15.86 5.59 -23.65
C SER A 226 14.53 4.86 -23.70
N ILE A 227 14.32 4.06 -24.74
CA ILE A 227 13.11 3.26 -24.95
C ILE A 227 13.47 1.78 -25.09
N PHE A 228 12.88 0.93 -24.24
CA PHE A 228 13.03 -0.52 -24.28
C PHE A 228 11.69 -1.13 -24.69
N PHE A 229 11.59 -1.59 -25.95
CA PHE A 229 10.36 -2.17 -26.51
C PHE A 229 10.10 -3.61 -26.04
N ASP A 230 11.15 -4.29 -25.61
CA ASP A 230 11.15 -5.67 -25.14
C ASP A 230 11.90 -5.72 -23.79
N LYS A 231 12.02 -6.91 -23.20
CA LYS A 231 12.57 -7.11 -21.87
C LYS A 231 14.00 -6.58 -21.75
N VAL A 232 14.27 -5.90 -20.64
CA VAL A 232 15.62 -5.44 -20.29
C VAL A 232 16.05 -5.97 -18.93
N SER A 233 17.31 -6.38 -18.81
CA SER A 233 17.88 -6.90 -17.58
C SER A 233 19.12 -6.12 -17.14
N PHE A 234 19.02 -5.46 -15.99
CA PHE A 234 20.11 -4.91 -15.16
C PHE A 234 20.30 -5.76 -13.88
N LYS A 235 19.99 -7.06 -13.95
CA LYS A 235 20.15 -7.99 -12.84
C LYS A 235 21.61 -8.01 -12.35
N GLN A 236 21.83 -7.87 -11.04
CA GLN A 236 23.15 -7.91 -10.41
C GLN A 236 24.14 -6.86 -10.98
N THR A 237 23.64 -5.80 -11.61
CA THR A 237 24.46 -4.71 -12.14
C THR A 237 24.98 -3.83 -11.00
N LEU A 238 26.24 -3.40 -11.10
CA LEU A 238 26.86 -2.46 -10.17
C LEU A 238 26.99 -1.08 -10.83
N PHE A 239 26.29 -0.09 -10.28
CA PHE A 239 26.43 1.32 -10.63
C PHE A 239 27.23 2.03 -9.52
N GLN A 240 28.51 2.34 -9.79
CA GLN A 240 29.40 2.94 -8.80
C GLN A 240 29.22 4.46 -8.66
N GLU A 241 28.81 5.13 -9.74
CA GLU A 241 28.49 6.54 -9.76
C GLU A 241 27.02 6.74 -10.18
N ILE A 242 26.64 7.93 -10.67
CA ILE A 242 25.24 8.27 -10.95
C ILE A 242 24.69 7.37 -12.07
N ALA A 243 23.50 6.82 -11.85
CA ALA A 243 22.74 6.10 -12.86
C ALA A 243 21.50 6.91 -13.24
N ASN A 244 21.43 7.39 -14.48
CA ASN A 244 20.38 8.28 -14.95
C ASN A 244 19.50 7.61 -16.00
N PHE A 245 18.28 7.26 -15.62
CA PHE A 245 17.21 6.69 -16.45
C PHE A 245 16.04 7.67 -16.62
N GLN A 246 16.21 8.97 -16.32
CA GLN A 246 15.12 9.94 -16.40
C GLN A 246 14.47 9.97 -17.78
N ASP A 247 13.17 10.21 -17.83
CA ASP A 247 12.39 10.29 -19.08
C ASP A 247 12.41 9.01 -19.95
N SER A 248 12.80 7.85 -19.39
CA SER A 248 12.83 6.59 -20.14
C SER A 248 11.46 5.93 -20.25
N THR A 249 11.33 4.97 -21.17
CA THR A 249 10.12 4.14 -21.35
C THR A 249 10.49 2.67 -21.40
N PHE A 250 9.83 1.85 -20.58
CA PHE A 250 9.95 0.40 -20.56
C PHE A 250 8.61 -0.23 -20.96
N GLU A 251 8.51 -0.73 -22.20
CA GLU A 251 7.27 -1.29 -22.73
C GLU A 251 6.97 -2.69 -22.22
N ASP A 252 8.01 -3.50 -22.01
CA ASP A 252 7.95 -4.79 -21.34
C ASP A 252 8.75 -4.74 -20.02
N THR A 253 9.03 -5.89 -19.46
CA THR A 253 9.55 -6.10 -18.12
C THR A 253 10.98 -5.59 -18.00
N ALA A 254 11.20 -4.74 -17.00
CA ALA A 254 12.51 -4.21 -16.64
C ALA A 254 12.97 -4.86 -15.32
N ASN A 255 14.05 -5.62 -15.39
CA ASN A 255 14.58 -6.39 -14.26
C ASN A 255 15.86 -5.74 -13.72
N PHE A 256 15.79 -5.18 -12.52
CA PHE A 256 16.92 -4.63 -11.77
C PHE A 256 17.31 -5.50 -10.57
N THR A 257 16.81 -6.74 -10.46
CA THR A 257 16.99 -7.59 -9.28
C THR A 257 18.45 -7.68 -8.82
N GLU A 258 18.68 -7.56 -7.51
CA GLU A 258 20.01 -7.62 -6.89
C GLU A 258 21.02 -6.54 -7.38
N ALA A 259 20.58 -5.51 -8.10
CA ALA A 259 21.44 -4.39 -8.50
C ALA A 259 21.89 -3.55 -7.30
N ASN A 260 23.05 -2.90 -7.44
CA ASN A 260 23.61 -2.00 -6.43
C ASN A 260 23.86 -0.60 -7.02
N PHE A 261 23.22 0.41 -6.44
CA PHE A 261 23.40 1.81 -6.79
C PHE A 261 24.18 2.52 -5.67
N LYS A 262 25.47 2.77 -5.90
CA LYS A 262 26.37 3.39 -4.92
C LYS A 262 26.16 4.91 -4.78
N GLN A 263 25.69 5.55 -5.83
CA GLN A 263 25.31 6.96 -5.86
C GLN A 263 23.83 7.10 -6.26
N VAL A 264 23.38 8.35 -6.45
CA VAL A 264 21.99 8.69 -6.77
C VAL A 264 21.51 7.96 -8.02
N ALA A 265 20.35 7.31 -7.93
CA ALA A 265 19.66 6.67 -9.03
C ALA A 265 18.44 7.50 -9.45
N LYS A 266 18.44 7.98 -10.70
CA LYS A 266 17.42 8.90 -11.22
C LYS A 266 16.51 8.18 -12.20
N PHE A 267 15.26 7.93 -11.83
CA PHE A 267 14.22 7.33 -12.68
C PHE A 267 13.08 8.31 -12.99
N SER A 268 13.16 9.57 -12.56
CA SER A 268 12.02 10.49 -12.61
C SER A 268 11.45 10.66 -14.02
N ARG A 269 10.11 10.73 -14.10
CA ARG A 269 9.31 10.82 -15.34
C ARG A 269 9.44 9.58 -16.24
N THR A 270 9.69 8.41 -15.66
CA THR A 270 9.74 7.15 -16.42
C THR A 270 8.34 6.56 -16.60
N GLN A 271 8.11 5.95 -17.77
CA GLN A 271 6.90 5.17 -18.04
C GLN A 271 7.20 3.67 -17.99
N TRP A 272 6.51 2.96 -17.11
CA TRP A 272 6.65 1.51 -16.91
C TRP A 272 5.37 0.83 -17.38
N LEU A 273 5.32 0.42 -18.66
CA LEU A 273 4.17 -0.28 -19.24
C LEU A 273 4.20 -1.78 -18.89
N GLY A 274 5.40 -2.35 -18.76
CA GLY A 274 5.64 -3.68 -18.21
C GLY A 274 5.90 -3.66 -16.70
N ASN A 275 6.23 -4.83 -16.14
CA ASN A 275 6.60 -4.95 -14.72
C ASN A 275 7.96 -4.30 -14.45
N ALA A 276 8.09 -3.60 -13.33
CA ALA A 276 9.35 -3.03 -12.85
C ALA A 276 9.81 -3.82 -11.62
N ASP A 277 10.87 -4.62 -11.75
CA ASP A 277 11.36 -5.49 -10.68
C ASP A 277 12.68 -4.99 -10.08
N PHE A 278 12.60 -4.49 -8.86
CA PHE A 278 13.70 -3.99 -8.04
C PHE A 278 13.92 -4.87 -6.80
N SER A 279 13.59 -6.17 -6.88
CA SER A 279 13.75 -7.07 -5.75
C SER A 279 15.21 -7.20 -5.31
N SER A 280 15.46 -7.15 -4.00
CA SER A 280 16.79 -7.22 -3.39
C SER A 280 17.79 -6.17 -3.89
N VAL A 281 17.30 -5.04 -4.43
CA VAL A 281 18.15 -3.92 -4.83
C VAL A 281 18.63 -3.14 -3.61
N ARG A 282 19.85 -2.62 -3.66
CA ARG A 282 20.37 -1.71 -2.64
C ARG A 282 20.72 -0.35 -3.22
N PHE A 283 20.04 0.69 -2.71
CA PHE A 283 20.32 2.08 -2.97
C PHE A 283 21.08 2.67 -1.77
N PHE A 284 22.36 3.00 -1.97
CA PHE A 284 23.21 3.61 -0.94
C PHE A 284 22.93 5.10 -0.78
N GLU A 285 22.51 5.75 -1.86
CA GLU A 285 22.12 7.14 -1.90
C GLU A 285 20.66 7.26 -2.37
N GLN A 286 20.22 8.46 -2.72
CA GLN A 286 18.83 8.74 -3.06
C GLN A 286 18.35 7.99 -4.31
N ALA A 287 17.09 7.50 -4.28
CA ALA A 287 16.40 6.92 -5.43
C ALA A 287 15.17 7.77 -5.81
N GLN A 288 15.10 8.20 -7.08
CA GLN A 288 14.13 9.20 -7.52
C GLN A 288 13.18 8.65 -8.58
N PHE A 289 11.96 8.30 -8.20
CA PHE A 289 10.85 7.82 -9.05
C PHE A 289 9.72 8.88 -9.16
N ALA A 290 10.07 10.16 -9.06
CA ALA A 290 9.10 11.24 -9.08
C ALA A 290 8.46 11.38 -10.47
N LYS A 291 7.12 11.53 -10.51
CA LYS A 291 6.30 11.61 -11.72
C LYS A 291 6.37 10.38 -12.62
N ASP A 292 6.74 9.22 -12.07
CA ASP A 292 6.71 7.96 -12.78
C ASP A 292 5.29 7.43 -12.92
N ILE A 293 5.02 6.71 -14.01
CA ILE A 293 3.73 6.05 -14.25
C ILE A 293 3.95 4.55 -14.35
N PHE A 294 3.40 3.79 -13.41
CA PHE A 294 3.44 2.33 -13.37
C PHE A 294 2.09 1.75 -13.81
N TYR A 295 2.02 1.27 -15.05
CA TYR A 295 0.82 0.62 -15.58
C TYR A 295 0.66 -0.82 -15.07
N ARG A 296 1.77 -1.46 -14.67
CA ARG A 296 1.82 -2.81 -14.11
C ARG A 296 2.47 -2.80 -12.72
N PHE A 297 2.92 -3.96 -12.24
CA PHE A 297 3.44 -4.11 -10.89
C PHE A 297 4.81 -3.44 -10.71
N LEU A 298 4.96 -2.71 -9.61
CA LEU A 298 6.26 -2.30 -9.08
C LEU A 298 6.64 -3.23 -7.93
N ILE A 299 7.71 -4.00 -8.12
CA ILE A 299 8.17 -5.00 -7.17
C ILE A 299 9.41 -4.47 -6.48
N LEU A 300 9.33 -4.25 -5.17
CA LEU A 300 10.36 -3.72 -4.29
C LEU A 300 10.60 -4.67 -3.11
N SER A 301 10.48 -5.97 -3.35
CA SER A 301 10.66 -6.98 -2.30
C SER A 301 12.10 -7.02 -1.83
N GLU A 302 12.33 -6.97 -0.52
CA GLU A 302 13.67 -6.99 0.10
C GLU A 302 14.61 -5.86 -0.40
N VAL A 303 14.06 -4.79 -0.96
CA VAL A 303 14.85 -3.60 -1.35
C VAL A 303 15.39 -2.90 -0.11
N THR A 304 16.59 -2.34 -0.19
CA THR A 304 17.17 -1.52 0.88
C THR A 304 17.42 -0.09 0.38
N PHE A 305 16.78 0.88 1.03
CA PHE A 305 17.02 2.31 0.86
C PHE A 305 17.79 2.85 2.07
N GLU A 306 19.10 3.06 1.91
CA GLU A 306 19.95 3.65 2.95
C GLU A 306 19.64 5.15 3.13
N GLN A 307 19.27 5.83 2.04
CA GLN A 307 18.84 7.23 2.01
C GLN A 307 17.38 7.36 1.55
N SER A 308 16.97 8.55 1.09
CA SER A 308 15.58 8.82 0.72
C SER A 308 15.18 8.19 -0.62
N VAL A 309 13.94 7.70 -0.68
CA VAL A 309 13.25 7.32 -1.91
C VAL A 309 12.05 8.24 -2.15
N ALA A 310 11.91 8.75 -3.37
CA ALA A 310 10.84 9.68 -3.74
C ALA A 310 9.95 9.11 -4.85
N PHE A 311 8.66 8.96 -4.56
CA PHE A 311 7.57 8.59 -5.46
C PHE A 311 6.59 9.77 -5.66
N ARG A 312 7.07 11.00 -5.51
CA ARG A 312 6.23 12.20 -5.59
C ARG A 312 5.51 12.29 -6.93
N GLU A 313 4.22 12.58 -6.92
CA GLU A 313 3.40 12.70 -8.14
C GLU A 313 3.39 11.45 -9.04
N SER A 314 3.82 10.29 -8.53
CA SER A 314 3.79 9.04 -9.30
C SER A 314 2.38 8.44 -9.38
N GLN A 315 2.13 7.60 -10.38
CA GLN A 315 0.84 6.93 -10.57
C GLN A 315 1.03 5.42 -10.53
N PHE A 316 0.26 4.73 -9.68
CA PHE A 316 0.26 3.28 -9.55
C PHE A 316 -1.08 2.70 -9.99
N ASN A 317 -1.07 1.94 -11.08
CA ASN A 317 -2.28 1.28 -11.62
C ASN A 317 -2.46 -0.16 -11.12
N GLN A 318 -1.44 -0.71 -10.45
CA GLN A 318 -1.43 -2.03 -9.84
C GLN A 318 -0.77 -1.96 -8.46
N PRO A 319 -0.92 -3.01 -7.61
CA PRO A 319 -0.24 -3.08 -6.32
C PRO A 319 1.28 -2.90 -6.39
N VAL A 320 1.82 -2.23 -5.38
CA VAL A 320 3.26 -2.04 -5.18
C VAL A 320 3.71 -2.94 -4.03
N ASN A 321 4.75 -3.74 -4.25
CA ASN A 321 5.18 -4.74 -3.29
C ASN A 321 6.45 -4.31 -2.53
N PHE A 322 6.30 -3.83 -1.29
CA PHE A 322 7.38 -3.50 -0.35
C PHE A 322 7.68 -4.64 0.64
N GLN A 323 7.34 -5.89 0.31
CA GLN A 323 7.52 -7.00 1.24
C GLN A 323 8.99 -7.15 1.66
N GLY A 324 9.27 -7.11 2.97
CA GLY A 324 10.63 -7.23 3.51
C GLY A 324 11.56 -6.06 3.19
N ALA A 325 11.05 -4.96 2.62
CA ALA A 325 11.86 -3.79 2.29
C ALA A 325 12.43 -3.12 3.55
N SER A 326 13.57 -2.43 3.42
CA SER A 326 14.24 -1.68 4.48
C SER A 326 14.34 -0.20 4.11
N ILE A 327 13.80 0.69 4.94
CA ILE A 327 13.84 2.14 4.76
C ILE A 327 14.55 2.76 5.97
N LEU A 328 15.76 3.30 5.75
CA LEU A 328 16.56 3.86 6.84
C LEU A 328 16.31 5.35 7.08
N ASN A 329 15.92 6.10 6.04
CA ASN A 329 15.78 7.57 6.12
C ASN A 329 14.38 8.08 5.73
N GLN A 330 13.97 8.00 4.46
CA GLN A 330 12.67 8.56 4.07
C GLN A 330 12.09 7.85 2.86
N ALA A 331 10.78 7.61 2.86
CA ALA A 331 10.01 7.29 1.66
C ALA A 331 8.89 8.31 1.48
N ASP A 332 8.84 8.93 0.31
CA ASP A 332 7.94 10.06 0.04
C ASP A 332 6.95 9.74 -1.09
N PHE A 333 5.68 9.58 -0.72
CA PHE A 333 4.54 9.33 -1.62
C PHE A 333 3.62 10.55 -1.73
N SER A 334 4.13 11.76 -1.51
CA SER A 334 3.33 12.99 -1.63
C SER A 334 2.78 13.12 -3.06
N ASP A 335 1.47 13.39 -3.18
CA ASP A 335 0.75 13.49 -4.44
C ASP A 335 0.81 12.23 -5.34
N ALA A 336 1.15 11.07 -4.76
CA ALA A 336 1.09 9.81 -5.48
C ALA A 336 -0.38 9.37 -5.67
N GLY A 337 -0.73 8.99 -6.90
CA GLY A 337 -2.04 8.46 -7.26
C GLY A 337 -2.05 6.93 -7.23
N PHE A 338 -3.12 6.37 -6.67
CA PHE A 338 -3.38 4.94 -6.64
C PHE A 338 -4.72 4.69 -7.34
N SER A 339 -4.73 3.80 -8.34
CA SER A 339 -5.97 3.28 -8.91
C SER A 339 -6.78 2.50 -7.85
N PRO A 340 -8.09 2.28 -8.04
CA PRO A 340 -8.94 1.66 -7.02
C PRO A 340 -8.45 0.31 -6.46
N ASP A 341 -7.78 -0.50 -7.29
CA ASP A 341 -7.22 -1.80 -6.90
C ASP A 341 -5.72 -1.75 -6.52
N ALA A 342 -5.11 -0.56 -6.56
CA ALA A 342 -3.70 -0.37 -6.25
C ALA A 342 -3.48 -0.05 -4.77
N TYR A 343 -2.52 -0.72 -4.15
CA TYR A 343 -2.15 -0.53 -2.75
C TYR A 343 -0.66 -0.83 -2.54
N LEU A 344 -0.12 -0.39 -1.40
CA LEU A 344 1.22 -0.66 -0.91
C LEU A 344 1.20 -1.88 0.02
N ASN A 345 1.71 -3.02 -0.43
CA ASN A 345 1.96 -4.16 0.45
C ASN A 345 3.24 -3.93 1.25
N VAL A 346 3.13 -3.66 2.55
CA VAL A 346 4.27 -3.36 3.44
C VAL A 346 4.59 -4.52 4.39
N SER A 347 4.21 -5.75 4.04
CA SER A 347 4.43 -6.92 4.88
C SER A 347 5.92 -7.11 5.20
N GLY A 348 6.30 -7.16 6.48
CA GLY A 348 7.69 -7.30 6.90
C GLY A 348 8.56 -6.06 6.68
N LEU A 349 7.99 -4.88 6.42
CA LEU A 349 8.72 -3.63 6.24
C LEU A 349 9.59 -3.30 7.48
N LEU A 350 10.89 -3.08 7.25
CA LEU A 350 11.88 -2.76 8.26
C LEU A 350 12.18 -1.26 8.23
N PHE A 351 11.86 -0.55 9.31
CA PHE A 351 12.27 0.85 9.48
C PHE A 351 12.23 1.25 10.96
N ASN A 352 13.04 2.23 11.34
CA ASN A 352 13.00 2.83 12.66
C ASN A 352 12.02 4.01 12.65
N SER A 353 10.90 3.90 13.39
CA SER A 353 9.85 4.91 13.40
C SER A 353 10.27 6.29 13.89
N ASN A 354 11.39 6.40 14.62
CA ASN A 354 11.91 7.66 15.15
C ASN A 354 12.92 8.35 14.22
N GLN A 355 13.47 7.63 13.25
CA GLN A 355 14.50 8.13 12.33
C GLN A 355 13.94 8.22 10.93
N ALA A 356 13.33 7.13 10.45
CA ALA A 356 12.80 7.06 9.12
C ALA A 356 11.41 7.73 9.03
N LYS A 357 11.11 8.40 7.92
CA LYS A 357 9.81 9.06 7.68
C LYS A 357 9.11 8.47 6.47
N ILE A 358 7.85 8.08 6.64
CA ILE A 358 6.96 7.69 5.54
C ILE A 358 5.98 8.83 5.31
N LEU A 359 6.12 9.52 4.18
CA LEU A 359 5.32 10.68 3.82
C LEU A 359 4.30 10.29 2.74
N GLY A 360 3.14 10.93 2.78
CA GLY A 360 2.09 10.81 1.78
C GLY A 360 0.99 11.81 2.06
N ASN A 361 -0.04 11.80 1.22
CA ASN A 361 -1.17 12.73 1.36
C ASN A 361 -1.98 12.39 2.63
N PRO A 362 -2.14 13.36 3.57
CA PRO A 362 -2.84 13.11 4.83
C PRO A 362 -4.27 12.60 4.61
N GLY A 363 -4.62 11.51 5.30
CA GLY A 363 -5.91 10.83 5.24
C GLY A 363 -6.12 9.94 4.01
N GLN A 364 -5.12 9.83 3.14
CA GLN A 364 -5.16 9.00 1.93
C GLN A 364 -4.15 7.85 2.01
N ILE A 365 -2.89 8.13 2.36
CA ILE A 365 -1.81 7.13 2.31
C ILE A 365 -2.09 5.94 3.24
N GLY A 366 -2.67 6.17 4.42
CA GLY A 366 -2.99 5.10 5.37
C GLY A 366 -4.01 4.08 4.85
N LYS A 367 -4.90 4.49 3.93
CA LYS A 367 -5.89 3.58 3.29
C LYS A 367 -5.28 2.69 2.24
N ASN A 368 -4.19 3.15 1.62
CA ASN A 368 -3.51 2.41 0.56
C ASN A 368 -2.45 1.46 1.14
N ILE A 369 -2.22 1.43 2.45
CA ILE A 369 -1.26 0.53 3.09
C ILE A 369 -1.94 -0.77 3.52
N VAL A 370 -1.40 -1.90 3.06
CA VAL A 370 -1.93 -3.24 3.35
C VAL A 370 -0.81 -4.15 3.86
N VAL A 371 -1.17 -5.06 4.77
CA VAL A 371 -0.31 -6.18 5.18
C VAL A 371 -1.07 -7.50 5.03
N ASN A 372 -0.38 -8.59 4.70
CA ASN A 372 -1.00 -9.88 4.40
C ASN A 372 -1.63 -10.58 5.62
N GLY A 373 -1.31 -10.13 6.83
CA GLY A 373 -1.83 -10.67 8.09
C GLY A 373 -1.17 -10.04 9.31
N LEU A 374 -1.74 -10.26 10.50
CA LEU A 374 -1.21 -9.68 11.74
C LEU A 374 0.09 -10.37 12.21
N GLN A 375 0.16 -11.69 12.08
CA GLN A 375 1.33 -12.48 12.46
C GLN A 375 2.57 -12.03 11.64
N GLY A 376 3.65 -11.64 12.33
CA GLY A 376 4.85 -11.10 11.71
C GLY A 376 4.81 -9.59 11.38
N ASN A 377 3.63 -8.96 11.35
CA ASN A 377 3.47 -7.55 10.97
C ASN A 377 3.02 -6.62 12.11
N GLN A 378 2.94 -7.12 13.35
CA GLN A 378 2.54 -6.31 14.52
C GLN A 378 3.48 -5.13 14.75
N SER A 379 4.80 -5.34 14.60
CA SER A 379 5.81 -4.30 14.71
C SER A 379 5.68 -3.27 13.59
N VAL A 380 5.42 -3.72 12.36
CA VAL A 380 5.22 -2.86 11.17
C VAL A 380 4.07 -1.89 11.39
N LEU A 381 2.87 -2.40 11.71
CA LEU A 381 1.68 -1.56 11.93
C LEU A 381 1.87 -0.60 13.12
N ARG A 382 2.52 -1.06 14.18
CA ARG A 382 2.83 -0.22 15.35
C ARG A 382 3.80 0.91 14.99
N ASN A 383 4.88 0.59 14.28
CA ASN A 383 5.90 1.56 13.88
C ASN A 383 5.31 2.58 12.89
N LEU A 384 4.49 2.16 11.93
CA LEU A 384 3.81 3.06 10.99
C LEU A 384 2.81 3.96 11.72
N GLY A 385 2.02 3.40 12.63
CA GLY A 385 1.11 4.19 13.47
C GLY A 385 1.83 5.18 14.39
N GLN A 386 3.06 4.90 14.82
CA GLN A 386 3.89 5.88 15.54
C GLN A 386 4.43 6.96 14.60
N ASN A 387 4.90 6.56 13.43
CA ASN A 387 5.45 7.46 12.41
C ASN A 387 4.41 8.51 11.98
N PHE A 388 3.21 8.08 11.60
CA PHE A 388 2.14 9.00 11.19
C PHE A 388 1.67 9.91 12.32
N ARG A 389 1.67 9.45 13.58
CA ARG A 389 1.36 10.33 14.73
C ARG A 389 2.44 11.40 14.93
N GLN A 390 3.72 11.05 14.79
CA GLN A 390 4.83 12.02 14.86
C GLN A 390 4.74 13.05 13.72
N LEU A 391 4.28 12.63 12.55
CA LEU A 391 4.03 13.50 11.39
C LEU A 391 2.70 14.26 11.45
N GLN A 392 1.94 14.15 12.55
CA GLN A 392 0.60 14.75 12.73
C GLN A 392 -0.45 14.29 11.70
N GLN A 393 -0.20 13.16 11.02
CA GLN A 393 -1.14 12.49 10.11
C GLN A 393 -2.07 11.54 10.89
N ILE A 394 -2.95 12.12 11.71
CA ILE A 394 -3.77 11.35 12.65
C ILE A 394 -4.77 10.43 11.95
N ALA A 395 -5.34 10.86 10.82
CA ALA A 395 -6.26 10.06 10.04
C ALA A 395 -5.62 8.75 9.54
N ASP A 396 -4.38 8.83 9.02
CA ASP A 396 -3.65 7.66 8.54
C ASP A 396 -3.23 6.73 9.68
N ALA A 397 -2.78 7.29 10.81
CA ALA A 397 -2.47 6.51 12.01
C ALA A 397 -3.70 5.75 12.55
N ASN A 398 -4.88 6.39 12.48
CA ASN A 398 -6.15 5.81 12.88
C ASN A 398 -6.60 4.71 11.91
N GLN A 399 -6.43 4.90 10.61
CA GLN A 399 -6.69 3.87 9.60
C GLN A 399 -5.85 2.61 9.87
N LEU A 400 -4.55 2.76 10.15
CA LEU A 400 -3.70 1.62 10.46
C LEU A 400 -4.07 0.91 11.75
N GLU A 401 -4.48 1.64 12.79
CA GLU A 401 -4.94 1.00 14.04
C GLU A 401 -6.27 0.27 13.82
N TYR A 402 -7.15 0.79 12.96
CA TYR A 402 -8.36 0.08 12.52
C TYR A 402 -8.00 -1.22 11.80
N THR A 403 -7.18 -1.17 10.74
CA THR A 403 -6.73 -2.35 9.98
C THR A 403 -6.05 -3.39 10.89
N LYS A 404 -5.24 -2.95 11.85
CA LYS A 404 -4.63 -3.84 12.85
C LYS A 404 -5.67 -4.62 13.66
N GLN A 405 -6.75 -3.96 14.10
CA GLN A 405 -7.80 -4.63 14.85
C GLN A 405 -8.70 -5.48 13.96
N GLU A 406 -8.91 -5.09 12.71
CA GLU A 406 -9.62 -5.90 11.73
C GLU A 406 -8.89 -7.24 11.50
N LEU A 407 -7.57 -7.18 11.26
CA LEU A 407 -6.74 -8.37 11.13
C LEU A 407 -6.73 -9.22 12.41
N ARG A 408 -6.77 -8.57 13.59
CA ARG A 408 -6.90 -9.27 14.87
C ARG A 408 -8.26 -9.98 14.99
N LEU A 409 -9.35 -9.34 14.56
CA LEU A 409 -10.67 -9.96 14.53
C LEU A 409 -10.69 -11.16 13.59
N GLN A 410 -10.09 -11.04 12.40
CA GLN A 410 -9.93 -12.16 11.47
C GLN A 410 -9.15 -13.32 12.10
N GLU A 411 -8.05 -13.04 12.81
CA GLU A 411 -7.26 -14.05 13.52
C GLU A 411 -8.06 -14.72 14.65
N LEU A 412 -8.77 -13.94 15.48
CA LEU A 412 -9.62 -14.47 16.55
C LEU A 412 -10.75 -15.33 15.99
N THR A 413 -11.41 -14.89 14.92
CA THR A 413 -12.48 -15.63 14.25
C THR A 413 -11.96 -16.95 13.69
N ARG A 414 -10.78 -16.93 13.05
CA ARG A 414 -10.09 -18.14 12.60
C ARG A 414 -9.78 -19.07 13.76
N ASN A 415 -9.29 -18.56 14.89
CA ASN A 415 -9.02 -19.37 16.08
C ASN A 415 -10.28 -19.96 16.73
N LEU A 416 -11.44 -19.30 16.60
CA LEU A 416 -12.71 -19.75 17.16
C LEU A 416 -13.36 -20.87 16.34
N PHE A 417 -13.39 -20.72 15.01
CA PHE A 417 -14.11 -21.61 14.09
C PHE A 417 -13.20 -22.55 13.28
N GLY A 418 -11.90 -22.24 13.21
CA GLY A 418 -10.92 -23.01 12.47
C GLY A 418 -10.74 -24.41 13.06
N THR A 419 -10.35 -25.35 12.22
CA THR A 419 -10.12 -26.72 12.66
C THR A 419 -8.72 -26.84 13.24
N ASN A 420 -8.62 -27.14 14.53
CA ASN A 420 -7.34 -27.30 15.21
C ASN A 420 -6.71 -28.65 14.83
N ILE A 421 -5.54 -28.62 14.18
CA ILE A 421 -4.84 -29.82 13.72
C ILE A 421 -4.43 -30.75 14.87
N ASN A 422 -4.14 -30.20 16.06
CA ASN A 422 -3.74 -30.99 17.21
C ASN A 422 -4.89 -31.77 17.84
N SER A 423 -6.16 -31.40 17.60
CA SER A 423 -7.33 -32.06 18.20
C SER A 423 -8.38 -32.58 17.20
N ALA A 424 -8.30 -32.22 15.93
CA ALA A 424 -9.27 -32.62 14.91
C ALA A 424 -9.33 -34.15 14.72
N SER A 425 -10.51 -34.69 14.46
CA SER A 425 -10.64 -36.10 14.07
C SER A 425 -10.12 -36.32 12.65
N GLN A 426 -9.70 -37.55 12.33
CA GLN A 426 -9.22 -37.92 11.00
C GLN A 426 -10.26 -37.59 9.91
N LYS A 427 -11.55 -37.86 10.17
CA LYS A 427 -12.65 -37.48 9.27
C LYS A 427 -12.70 -35.98 9.00
N ARG A 428 -12.45 -35.15 10.01
CA ARG A 428 -12.44 -33.68 9.87
C ARG A 428 -11.20 -33.17 9.13
N LEU A 429 -10.06 -33.84 9.29
CA LEU A 429 -8.86 -33.57 8.47
C LEU A 429 -9.11 -33.91 7.00
N MET A 430 -9.77 -35.04 6.71
CA MET A 430 -10.12 -35.40 5.33
C MET A 430 -11.11 -34.41 4.71
N ALA A 431 -12.10 -33.95 5.48
CA ALA A 431 -13.06 -32.93 5.02
C ALA A 431 -12.40 -31.57 4.73
N LEU A 432 -11.22 -31.28 5.29
CA LEU A 432 -10.46 -30.06 4.98
C LEU A 432 -9.75 -30.14 3.62
N GLY A 433 -9.55 -31.33 3.07
CA GLY A 433 -8.80 -31.57 1.84
C GLY A 433 -7.58 -32.48 1.98
N PHE A 434 -7.25 -32.97 3.18
CA PHE A 434 -6.16 -33.93 3.35
C PHE A 434 -6.56 -35.32 2.84
N SER A 435 -5.64 -36.01 2.17
CA SER A 435 -5.82 -37.43 1.86
C SER A 435 -5.84 -38.29 3.12
N LEU A 436 -6.30 -39.54 3.02
CA LEU A 436 -6.31 -40.47 4.15
C LEU A 436 -4.90 -40.67 4.74
N VAL A 437 -3.89 -40.76 3.87
CA VAL A 437 -2.47 -40.94 4.23
C VAL A 437 -1.95 -39.70 4.95
N GLN A 438 -2.19 -38.51 4.39
CA GLN A 438 -1.80 -37.24 5.02
C GLN A 438 -2.47 -37.05 6.38
N ALA A 439 -3.76 -37.35 6.49
CA ALA A 439 -4.49 -37.24 7.75
C ALA A 439 -3.96 -38.20 8.81
N ASP A 440 -3.59 -39.44 8.45
CA ASP A 440 -2.96 -40.40 9.36
C ASP A 440 -1.56 -39.95 9.79
N ALA A 441 -0.75 -39.44 8.86
CA ALA A 441 0.58 -38.89 9.15
C ALA A 441 0.49 -37.73 10.16
N ILE A 442 -0.45 -36.81 9.99
CA ILE A 442 -0.73 -35.71 10.93
C ILE A 442 -1.12 -36.25 12.32
N VAL A 443 -2.03 -37.23 12.38
CA VAL A 443 -2.50 -37.83 13.64
C VAL A 443 -1.37 -38.55 14.37
N ARG A 444 -0.52 -39.29 13.66
CA ARG A 444 0.65 -39.95 14.25
C ARG A 444 1.67 -38.93 14.76
N ARG A 445 1.96 -37.91 13.96
CA ARG A 445 2.93 -36.86 14.30
C ARG A 445 2.55 -36.10 15.57
N ARG A 446 1.28 -35.70 15.71
CA ARG A 446 0.81 -34.94 16.87
C ARG A 446 0.78 -35.74 18.18
N LEU A 447 0.70 -37.08 18.12
CA LEU A 447 0.79 -37.95 19.29
C LEU A 447 2.21 -37.95 19.87
N ILE A 448 3.23 -37.85 19.02
CA ILE A 448 4.64 -37.78 19.44
C ILE A 448 4.99 -36.36 19.90
N GLN A 449 4.64 -35.36 19.10
CA GLN A 449 4.85 -33.96 19.43
C GLN A 449 3.78 -33.11 18.75
N PRO A 450 3.02 -32.28 19.49
CA PRO A 450 2.01 -31.42 18.89
C PRO A 450 2.66 -30.37 17.99
N PHE A 451 1.95 -30.00 16.93
CA PHE A 451 2.36 -28.91 16.05
C PHE A 451 2.35 -27.59 16.81
N ARG A 452 3.38 -26.76 16.62
CA ARG A 452 3.50 -25.41 17.22
C ARG A 452 3.15 -24.30 16.25
N ASN A 453 3.43 -24.51 14.97
CA ASN A 453 3.12 -23.57 13.89
C ASN A 453 2.58 -24.34 12.66
N LYS A 454 1.97 -23.61 11.73
CA LYS A 454 1.39 -24.23 10.51
C LYS A 454 2.48 -24.81 9.60
N SER A 455 3.62 -24.14 9.49
CA SER A 455 4.74 -24.54 8.63
C SER A 455 5.32 -25.92 8.98
N GLU A 456 5.19 -26.39 10.22
CA GLU A 456 5.60 -27.74 10.60
C GLU A 456 4.84 -28.84 9.84
N LEU A 457 3.69 -28.55 9.23
CA LEU A 457 3.03 -29.50 8.31
C LEU A 457 3.91 -29.85 7.11
N LEU A 458 4.69 -28.90 6.60
CA LEU A 458 5.60 -29.12 5.46
C LEU A 458 6.80 -30.02 5.84
N THR A 459 6.98 -30.34 7.13
CA THR A 459 7.99 -31.33 7.54
C THR A 459 7.53 -32.77 7.33
N LEU A 460 6.24 -32.99 7.06
CA LEU A 460 5.70 -34.29 6.72
C LEU A 460 5.93 -34.56 5.22
N ALA A 461 6.57 -35.68 4.92
CA ALA A 461 6.92 -36.06 3.54
C ALA A 461 5.71 -36.15 2.61
N ASP A 462 4.53 -36.47 3.15
CA ASP A 462 3.29 -36.64 2.37
C ASP A 462 2.53 -35.33 2.10
N ILE A 463 2.95 -34.19 2.66
CA ILE A 463 2.28 -32.90 2.49
C ILE A 463 3.13 -32.02 1.56
N ASP A 464 2.65 -31.85 0.34
CA ASP A 464 3.23 -30.93 -0.63
C ASP A 464 2.80 -29.47 -0.38
N PHE A 465 3.51 -28.55 -1.04
CA PHE A 465 3.25 -27.12 -0.91
C PHE A 465 1.85 -26.74 -1.41
N ASP A 466 1.34 -27.41 -2.45
CA ASP A 466 0.03 -27.14 -3.03
C ASP A 466 -1.10 -27.51 -2.06
N THR A 467 -1.05 -28.70 -1.45
CA THR A 467 -2.02 -29.09 -0.40
C THR A 467 -1.92 -28.14 0.79
N TYR A 468 -0.70 -27.78 1.21
CA TYR A 468 -0.49 -26.83 2.30
C TYR A 468 -1.10 -25.46 2.01
N ALA A 469 -0.92 -24.93 0.80
CA ALA A 469 -1.45 -23.64 0.38
C ALA A 469 -2.98 -23.62 0.38
N GLN A 470 -3.62 -24.70 -0.07
CA GLN A 470 -5.09 -24.84 -0.08
C GLN A 470 -5.68 -24.88 1.33
N VAL A 471 -5.04 -25.60 2.25
CA VAL A 471 -5.63 -25.91 3.57
C VAL A 471 -5.21 -24.89 4.65
N THR A 472 -4.10 -24.18 4.48
CA THR A 472 -3.50 -23.25 5.47
C THR A 472 -4.46 -22.20 6.04
N SER A 473 -5.37 -21.68 5.21
CA SER A 473 -6.34 -20.66 5.62
C SER A 473 -7.43 -21.19 6.56
N ARG A 474 -7.67 -22.52 6.56
CA ARG A 474 -8.77 -23.18 7.29
C ARG A 474 -8.32 -23.91 8.56
N ILE A 475 -7.01 -24.06 8.74
CA ILE A 475 -6.40 -24.74 9.88
C ILE A 475 -5.93 -23.75 10.95
N VAL A 476 -5.93 -24.23 12.19
CA VAL A 476 -5.36 -23.55 13.35
C VAL A 476 -4.41 -24.53 14.05
N VAL A 477 -3.34 -23.99 14.62
CA VAL A 477 -2.38 -24.76 15.41
C VAL A 477 -2.35 -24.15 16.80
N GLY A 478 -2.62 -24.96 17.82
CA GLY A 478 -2.65 -24.53 19.21
C GLY A 478 -3.16 -25.63 20.13
N ASN A 479 -3.32 -25.31 21.41
CA ASN A 479 -3.89 -26.23 22.39
C ASN A 479 -5.40 -26.41 22.16
N SER A 480 -5.95 -27.56 22.58
CA SER A 480 -7.41 -27.74 22.59
C SER A 480 -8.05 -26.71 23.50
N LEU A 481 -8.97 -25.91 22.98
CA LEU A 481 -9.70 -24.92 23.76
C LEU A 481 -10.65 -25.65 24.73
N SER A 482 -10.51 -25.39 26.02
CA SER A 482 -11.54 -25.74 26.99
C SER A 482 -12.81 -24.93 26.72
N VAL A 483 -13.97 -25.40 27.18
CA VAL A 483 -15.26 -24.67 26.99
C VAL A 483 -15.17 -23.24 27.55
N GLY A 484 -14.52 -23.06 28.71
CA GLY A 484 -14.30 -21.73 29.29
C GLY A 484 -13.44 -20.83 28.42
N ASN A 485 -12.32 -21.33 27.90
CA ASN A 485 -11.44 -20.55 27.01
C ASN A 485 -12.12 -20.24 25.67
N TRP A 486 -12.95 -21.15 25.17
CA TRP A 486 -13.75 -20.92 23.98
C TRP A 486 -14.76 -19.79 24.20
N LEU A 487 -15.49 -19.81 25.32
CA LEU A 487 -16.43 -18.74 25.68
C LEU A 487 -15.72 -17.38 25.83
N LEU A 488 -14.54 -17.35 26.45
CA LEU A 488 -13.76 -16.12 26.60
C LEU A 488 -13.26 -15.59 25.24
N LEU A 489 -12.84 -16.48 24.33
CA LEU A 489 -12.42 -16.11 22.99
C LEU A 489 -13.61 -15.62 22.14
N ALA A 490 -14.76 -16.28 22.26
CA ALA A 490 -16.02 -15.85 21.64
C ALA A 490 -16.46 -14.47 22.14
N TRP A 491 -16.37 -14.21 23.45
CA TRP A 491 -16.64 -12.90 24.03
C TRP A 491 -15.70 -11.82 23.50
N ASN A 492 -14.39 -12.09 23.45
CA ASN A 492 -13.40 -11.16 22.91
C ASN A 492 -13.66 -10.85 21.42
N CYS A 493 -14.03 -11.87 20.64
CA CYS A 493 -14.41 -11.71 19.24
C CYS A 493 -15.66 -10.83 19.09
N LEU A 494 -16.70 -11.08 19.88
CA LEU A 494 -17.93 -10.31 19.89
C LEU A 494 -17.68 -8.86 20.31
N ALA A 495 -16.95 -8.64 21.41
CA ALA A 495 -16.63 -7.31 21.91
C ALA A 495 -15.82 -6.49 20.89
N LEU A 496 -14.81 -7.10 20.25
CA LEU A 496 -14.00 -6.44 19.22
C LEU A 496 -14.83 -6.13 17.97
N SER A 497 -15.68 -7.07 17.53
CA SER A 497 -16.59 -6.85 16.41
C SER A 497 -17.54 -5.68 16.68
N LEU A 498 -18.09 -5.59 17.90
CA LEU A 498 -19.01 -4.52 18.29
C LEU A 498 -18.28 -3.17 18.35
N LEU A 499 -17.05 -3.12 18.87
CA LEU A 499 -16.23 -1.90 18.86
C LEU A 499 -15.88 -1.45 17.44
N LEU A 500 -15.55 -2.37 16.53
CA LEU A 500 -15.28 -2.06 15.13
C LEU A 500 -16.53 -1.51 14.42
N LEU A 501 -17.68 -2.16 14.57
CA LEU A 501 -18.92 -1.74 13.92
C LEU A 501 -19.47 -0.41 14.43
N LEU A 502 -19.41 -0.16 15.75
CA LEU A 502 -20.03 1.03 16.36
C LEU A 502 -19.08 2.24 16.44
N SER A 503 -17.77 2.05 16.30
CA SER A 503 -16.79 3.15 16.49
C SER A 503 -15.55 3.10 15.59
N GLY A 504 -15.39 2.07 14.76
CA GLY A 504 -14.13 1.80 14.09
C GLY A 504 -13.00 1.52 15.09
N TYR A 505 -13.31 0.92 16.24
CA TYR A 505 -12.36 0.79 17.37
C TYR A 505 -11.83 2.14 17.87
N GLY A 506 -12.72 3.14 17.97
CA GLY A 506 -12.40 4.47 18.50
C GLY A 506 -11.50 5.28 17.58
N THR A 507 -11.55 5.02 16.27
CA THR A 507 -10.77 5.75 15.26
C THR A 507 -11.62 6.74 14.47
N ASN A 508 -12.94 6.56 14.47
CA ASN A 508 -13.88 7.36 13.67
C ASN A 508 -14.91 8.09 14.54
N PHE A 509 -14.67 9.38 14.77
CA PHE A 509 -15.54 10.21 15.59
C PHE A 509 -16.93 10.45 14.96
N CYS A 510 -17.00 10.59 13.63
CA CYS A 510 -18.27 10.83 12.93
C CYS A 510 -19.20 9.60 13.01
N LEU A 511 -18.62 8.39 12.92
CA LEU A 511 -19.36 7.14 13.12
C LEU A 511 -19.98 7.06 14.52
N VAL A 512 -19.19 7.36 15.55
CA VAL A 512 -19.67 7.34 16.95
C VAL A 512 -20.81 8.33 17.13
N ILE A 513 -20.68 9.57 16.65
CA ILE A 513 -21.77 10.56 16.69
C ILE A 513 -23.02 10.03 15.97
N GLY A 514 -22.86 9.42 14.79
CA GLY A 514 -23.98 8.86 14.03
C GLY A 514 -24.76 7.81 14.84
N VAL A 515 -24.04 6.86 15.42
CA VAL A 515 -24.58 5.83 16.32
C VAL A 515 -25.31 6.45 17.51
N GLY A 516 -24.68 7.42 18.18
CA GLY A 516 -25.29 8.13 19.31
C GLY A 516 -26.54 8.92 18.94
N THR A 517 -26.54 9.58 17.78
CA THR A 517 -27.67 10.40 17.31
C THR A 517 -28.92 9.54 17.08
N ILE A 518 -28.77 8.36 16.50
CA ILE A 518 -29.91 7.43 16.31
C ILE A 518 -30.41 6.92 17.67
N ALA A 519 -29.50 6.57 18.59
CA ALA A 519 -29.88 6.12 19.93
C ALA A 519 -30.64 7.21 20.71
N ILE A 520 -30.18 8.46 20.67
CA ILE A 520 -30.85 9.62 21.28
C ILE A 520 -32.23 9.83 20.65
N ALA A 521 -32.34 9.73 19.32
CA ALA A 521 -33.61 9.86 18.63
C ALA A 521 -34.62 8.79 19.07
N PHE A 522 -34.16 7.53 19.15
CA PHE A 522 -34.98 6.39 19.57
C PHE A 522 -35.50 6.54 21.00
N PHE A 523 -34.62 6.81 21.97
CA PHE A 523 -35.04 6.96 23.36
C PHE A 523 -35.89 8.20 23.59
N GLY A 524 -35.64 9.29 22.87
CA GLY A 524 -36.50 10.48 22.92
C GLY A 524 -37.93 10.16 22.49
N LEU A 525 -38.10 9.44 21.36
CA LEU A 525 -39.42 9.00 20.92
C LEU A 525 -40.06 8.01 21.90
N LEU A 526 -39.28 7.08 22.47
CA LEU A 526 -39.76 6.11 23.44
C LEU A 526 -40.31 6.78 24.72
N PHE A 527 -39.55 7.70 25.32
CA PHE A 527 -39.96 8.37 26.54
C PHE A 527 -41.08 9.39 26.31
N TRP A 528 -41.09 10.07 25.16
CA TRP A 528 -42.25 10.85 24.74
C TRP A 528 -43.51 9.98 24.63
N LEU A 529 -43.41 8.80 24.02
CA LEU A 529 -44.54 7.89 23.89
C LEU A 529 -45.02 7.39 25.27
N ILE A 530 -44.10 7.10 26.20
CA ILE A 530 -44.45 6.70 27.57
C ILE A 530 -45.15 7.84 28.32
N ASP A 531 -44.69 9.07 28.16
CA ASP A 531 -45.18 10.21 28.94
C ASP A 531 -46.41 10.87 28.33
N SER A 532 -46.52 10.94 27.01
CA SER A 532 -47.64 11.59 26.33
C SER A 532 -48.84 10.68 26.11
N VAL A 533 -48.63 9.36 26.03
CA VAL A 533 -49.71 8.38 25.94
C VAL A 533 -49.75 7.65 27.28
N ARG A 534 -50.66 8.02 28.20
CA ARG A 534 -50.72 7.45 29.57
C ARG A 534 -51.88 6.50 29.81
N ARG A 535 -53.07 6.87 29.34
CA ARG A 535 -54.33 6.13 29.52
C ARG A 535 -55.01 5.93 28.17
N ILE A 536 -55.42 4.70 27.87
CA ILE A 536 -56.11 4.34 26.61
C ILE A 536 -57.65 4.42 26.77
N GLY A 537 -58.17 4.21 27.98
CA GLY A 537 -59.60 4.42 28.31
C GLY A 537 -59.84 4.51 29.82
N PRO A 538 -60.98 5.03 30.29
CA PRO A 538 -62.15 5.51 29.52
C PRO A 538 -62.03 6.94 28.96
N ARG A 539 -61.18 7.81 29.54
CA ARG A 539 -60.76 9.08 28.90
C ARG A 539 -59.31 8.95 28.46
N PRO A 540 -59.02 8.94 27.14
CA PRO A 540 -57.66 8.79 26.66
C PRO A 540 -56.85 10.06 26.92
N ILE A 541 -55.63 9.89 27.42
CA ILE A 541 -54.64 10.97 27.56
C ILE A 541 -53.69 10.80 26.38
N LEU A 542 -53.85 11.64 25.36
CA LEU A 542 -53.10 11.59 24.10
C LEU A 542 -52.42 12.95 23.82
N PRO A 543 -51.27 12.95 23.14
CA PRO A 543 -50.59 14.18 22.73
C PRO A 543 -51.42 14.99 21.74
N THR A 544 -51.19 16.30 21.73
CA THR A 544 -51.80 17.19 20.74
C THR A 544 -51.25 16.93 19.32
N ALA A 545 -52.02 17.24 18.27
CA ALA A 545 -51.56 17.10 16.89
C ALA A 545 -50.25 17.87 16.65
N TYR A 546 -50.13 19.08 17.21
CA TYR A 546 -48.90 19.87 17.15
C TYR A 546 -47.70 19.12 17.76
N GLU A 547 -47.83 18.61 18.98
CA GLU A 547 -46.74 17.86 19.63
C GLU A 547 -46.36 16.60 18.86
N THR A 548 -47.33 15.84 18.34
CA THR A 548 -47.04 14.66 17.51
C THR A 548 -46.26 15.03 16.25
N THR A 549 -46.65 16.11 15.56
CA THR A 549 -45.94 16.57 14.34
C THR A 549 -44.53 17.06 14.66
N CYS A 550 -44.35 17.84 15.73
CA CYS A 550 -43.02 18.31 16.14
C CYS A 550 -42.11 17.16 16.56
N MET A 551 -42.62 16.19 17.32
CA MET A 551 -41.83 15.05 17.77
C MET A 551 -41.44 14.12 16.61
N LEU A 552 -42.38 13.79 15.72
CA LEU A 552 -42.08 12.95 14.56
C LEU A 552 -41.14 13.65 13.56
N ALA A 553 -41.31 14.96 13.35
CA ALA A 553 -40.42 15.74 12.48
C ALA A 553 -38.99 15.78 13.04
N SER A 554 -38.83 16.11 14.32
CA SER A 554 -37.50 16.15 14.97
C SER A 554 -36.85 14.76 15.04
N PHE A 555 -37.62 13.71 15.32
CA PHE A 555 -37.14 12.32 15.26
C PHE A 555 -36.61 11.98 13.87
N SER A 556 -37.39 12.31 12.83
CA SER A 556 -36.99 12.06 11.44
C SER A 556 -35.71 12.79 11.07
N VAL A 557 -35.56 14.06 11.49
CA VAL A 557 -34.33 14.84 11.26
C VAL A 557 -33.11 14.18 11.92
N PHE A 558 -33.19 13.81 13.20
CA PHE A 558 -32.05 13.16 13.88
C PHE A 558 -31.71 11.80 13.29
N VAL A 559 -32.72 11.00 12.92
CA VAL A 559 -32.49 9.72 12.26
C VAL A 559 -31.81 9.92 10.91
N VAL A 560 -32.26 10.89 10.09
CA VAL A 560 -31.59 11.20 8.81
C VAL A 560 -30.14 11.64 9.00
N LEU A 561 -29.88 12.53 9.96
CA LEU A 561 -28.50 12.98 10.28
C LEU A 561 -27.63 11.81 10.76
N GLY A 562 -28.16 10.95 11.63
CA GLY A 562 -27.47 9.76 12.11
C GLY A 562 -27.18 8.75 11.00
N LEU A 563 -28.13 8.50 10.12
CA LEU A 563 -27.97 7.64 8.95
C LEU A 563 -26.89 8.20 8.01
N LEU A 564 -26.95 9.49 7.67
CA LEU A 564 -25.93 10.14 6.82
C LEU A 564 -24.52 9.99 7.41
N ALA A 565 -24.37 10.17 8.72
CA ALA A 565 -23.09 9.99 9.40
C ALA A 565 -22.57 8.55 9.33
N ILE A 566 -23.44 7.55 9.54
CA ILE A 566 -23.09 6.13 9.45
C ILE A 566 -22.74 5.73 8.01
N PHE A 567 -23.57 6.06 7.02
CA PHE A 567 -23.33 5.68 5.62
C PHE A 567 -22.09 6.33 5.02
N ARG A 568 -21.69 7.51 5.52
CA ARG A 568 -20.46 8.18 5.09
C ARG A 568 -19.19 7.58 5.72
N SER A 569 -19.32 6.99 6.91
CA SER A 569 -18.17 6.74 7.81
C SER A 569 -17.93 5.27 8.11
N ALA A 570 -18.97 4.44 8.10
CA ALA A 570 -18.88 3.01 8.37
C ALA A 570 -18.45 2.25 7.12
N GLU A 571 -17.56 1.27 7.27
CA GLU A 571 -17.25 0.33 6.19
C GLU A 571 -18.43 -0.61 5.90
N GLN A 572 -19.20 -0.97 6.93
CA GLN A 572 -20.34 -1.88 6.84
C GLN A 572 -21.62 -1.25 7.43
N PRO A 573 -22.20 -0.24 6.77
CA PRO A 573 -23.27 0.57 7.35
C PRO A 573 -24.53 -0.23 7.73
N TRP A 574 -24.91 -1.21 6.90
CA TRP A 574 -26.05 -2.08 7.18
C TRP A 574 -25.87 -2.98 8.40
N LEU A 575 -24.65 -3.50 8.60
CA LEU A 575 -24.34 -4.32 9.78
C LEU A 575 -24.27 -3.47 11.05
N THR A 576 -23.71 -2.25 10.95
CA THR A 576 -23.74 -1.28 12.05
C THR A 576 -25.18 -0.95 12.45
N LEU A 577 -26.09 -0.71 11.49
CA LEU A 577 -27.51 -0.46 11.76
C LEU A 577 -28.21 -1.69 12.36
N GLY A 578 -27.96 -2.88 11.82
CA GLY A 578 -28.50 -4.12 12.36
C GLY A 578 -28.07 -4.36 13.82
N CYS A 579 -26.80 -4.11 14.12
CA CYS A 579 -26.25 -4.17 15.49
C CYS A 579 -26.92 -3.13 16.40
N LEU A 580 -27.07 -1.90 15.92
CA LEU A 580 -27.73 -0.83 16.65
C LEU A 580 -29.20 -1.18 16.96
N CYS A 581 -29.95 -1.67 15.98
CA CYS A 581 -31.32 -2.13 16.16
C CYS A 581 -31.42 -3.28 17.17
N ALA A 582 -30.51 -4.25 17.12
CA ALA A 582 -30.47 -5.37 18.06
C ALA A 582 -30.22 -4.93 19.51
N ILE A 583 -29.49 -3.84 19.72
CA ILE A 583 -29.27 -3.24 21.05
C ILE A 583 -30.47 -2.39 21.48
N LEU A 584 -31.03 -1.58 20.58
CA LEU A 584 -32.03 -0.57 20.97
C LEU A 584 -33.46 -1.10 21.04
N ILE A 585 -33.86 -2.06 20.22
CA ILE A 585 -35.29 -2.39 20.02
C ILE A 585 -35.80 -3.50 20.96
N PRO A 586 -35.15 -4.66 21.14
CA PRO A 586 -35.78 -5.83 21.75
C PRO A 586 -36.20 -5.62 23.21
N LEU A 587 -35.27 -5.19 24.06
CA LEU A 587 -35.57 -5.00 25.49
C LEU A 587 -36.52 -3.81 25.72
N PRO A 588 -36.28 -2.60 25.15
CA PRO A 588 -37.22 -1.50 25.30
C PRO A 588 -38.60 -1.78 24.72
N GLY A 589 -38.69 -2.47 23.58
CA GLY A 589 -39.96 -2.84 22.95
C GLY A 589 -40.77 -3.82 23.80
N VAL A 590 -40.14 -4.86 24.36
CA VAL A 590 -40.82 -5.81 25.26
C VAL A 590 -41.29 -5.13 26.55
N LEU A 591 -40.46 -4.25 27.14
CA LEU A 591 -40.82 -3.49 28.33
C LEU A 591 -41.97 -2.51 28.05
N LEU A 592 -41.94 -1.81 26.91
CA LEU A 592 -43.00 -0.93 26.47
C LEU A 592 -44.32 -1.69 26.27
N LEU A 593 -44.28 -2.82 25.56
CA LEU A 593 -45.45 -3.68 25.33
C LEU A 593 -46.05 -4.15 26.66
N ARG A 594 -45.20 -4.60 27.59
CA ARG A 594 -45.62 -5.01 28.94
C ARG A 594 -46.22 -3.87 29.75
N LEU A 595 -45.64 -2.66 29.65
CA LEU A 595 -46.17 -1.46 30.31
C LEU A 595 -47.60 -1.16 29.85
N TYR A 596 -47.86 -1.26 28.54
CA TYR A 596 -49.21 -1.03 27.99
C TYR A 596 -50.18 -2.17 28.28
N GLN A 597 -49.72 -3.42 28.33
CA GLN A 597 -50.55 -4.58 28.71
C GLN A 597 -50.99 -4.53 30.18
N GLN A 598 -50.12 -4.08 31.09
CA GLN A 598 -50.44 -3.99 32.53
C GLN A 598 -51.43 -2.86 32.85
N GLY A 599 -51.54 -1.86 31.96
CA GLY A 599 -52.27 -0.63 32.23
C GLY A 599 -51.59 0.23 33.30
N ARG A 600 -51.97 1.51 33.37
CA ARG A 600 -51.44 2.47 34.34
C ARG A 600 -52.60 3.12 35.08
N TYR A 601 -52.67 2.92 36.39
CA TYR A 601 -53.77 3.38 37.24
C TYR A 601 -53.21 3.95 38.55
N HIS A 602 -53.16 5.27 38.67
CA HIS A 602 -52.83 6.02 39.89
C HIS A 602 -53.35 7.46 39.77
N ASP A 603 -53.43 8.17 40.89
CA ASP A 603 -54.09 9.49 40.95
C ASP A 603 -53.31 10.59 40.19
N LEU A 604 -51.99 10.44 40.05
CA LEU A 604 -51.11 11.41 39.35
C LEU A 604 -50.92 11.13 37.84
N LEU A 605 -51.94 10.63 37.15
CA LEU A 605 -51.85 10.29 35.72
C LEU A 605 -51.86 11.51 34.80
N ASP A 606 -52.48 12.61 35.21
CA ASP A 606 -52.56 13.82 34.37
C ASP A 606 -51.25 14.63 34.41
N VAL A 607 -50.32 14.27 35.29
CA VAL A 607 -49.02 14.94 35.48
C VAL A 607 -47.88 14.10 34.91
N SER A 608 -46.88 14.76 34.30
CA SER A 608 -45.70 14.10 33.73
C SER A 608 -44.97 13.18 34.71
N TYR A 609 -44.53 12.04 34.19
CA TYR A 609 -43.62 11.13 34.88
C TYR A 609 -42.21 11.71 35.01
N PHE A 610 -41.92 12.75 34.23
CA PHE A 610 -40.67 13.47 34.23
C PHE A 610 -40.81 14.81 34.92
N THR A 611 -39.77 15.18 35.66
CA THR A 611 -39.70 16.45 36.39
C THR A 611 -38.46 17.22 35.96
N GLU A 612 -38.59 18.53 35.77
CA GLU A 612 -37.51 19.48 35.47
C GLU A 612 -37.16 20.34 36.69
N GLU A 613 -35.89 20.73 36.85
CA GLU A 613 -35.49 21.67 37.89
C GLU A 613 -36.03 23.09 37.56
N GLY A 614 -36.86 23.67 38.42
CA GLY A 614 -37.59 24.93 38.19
C GLY A 614 -36.74 26.21 38.20
N THR A 615 -35.41 26.11 38.35
CA THR A 615 -34.51 27.26 38.22
C THR A 615 -34.33 27.62 36.75
N LEU A 616 -34.30 28.93 36.41
CA LEU A 616 -33.98 29.42 35.06
C LEU A 616 -32.81 28.64 34.45
N ARG A 617 -32.90 28.40 33.13
CA ARG A 617 -31.89 27.77 32.28
C ARG A 617 -30.49 28.35 32.54
N GLN A 618 -29.78 27.75 33.49
CA GLN A 618 -28.44 28.16 33.91
C GLN A 618 -27.46 27.08 33.48
N LEU A 619 -26.32 27.53 32.95
CA LEU A 619 -25.21 26.65 32.69
C LEU A 619 -24.69 26.07 34.01
N ARG A 620 -24.75 24.75 34.20
CA ARG A 620 -24.29 24.12 35.44
C ARG A 620 -23.27 23.01 35.18
N LEU A 621 -22.18 23.06 35.93
CA LEU A 621 -21.11 22.08 35.98
C LEU A 621 -21.50 20.97 36.96
N LEU A 622 -22.17 19.90 36.50
CA LEU A 622 -22.62 18.83 37.38
C LEU A 622 -21.67 17.64 37.44
N ILE A 623 -21.52 17.01 38.61
CA ILE A 623 -20.69 15.83 38.86
C ILE A 623 -21.61 14.75 39.42
N GLY A 624 -22.16 13.90 38.56
CA GLY A 624 -22.99 12.74 38.90
C GLY A 624 -24.43 13.07 39.33
N ARG A 625 -25.43 12.56 38.59
CA ARG A 625 -26.82 12.43 39.05
C ARG A 625 -27.34 11.04 38.71
N LEU A 626 -28.02 10.44 39.68
CA LEU A 626 -28.94 9.32 39.47
C LEU A 626 -30.25 9.88 38.90
N PRO A 627 -30.99 9.13 38.06
CA PRO A 627 -32.27 9.60 37.49
C PRO A 627 -33.39 9.79 38.53
N VAL A 628 -33.09 9.62 39.82
CA VAL A 628 -34.03 9.60 40.94
C VAL A 628 -33.97 10.91 41.71
N ILE A 629 -35.12 11.43 42.10
CA ILE A 629 -35.29 12.63 42.94
C ILE A 629 -34.57 12.46 44.30
N PRO A 630 -34.03 13.55 44.90
CA PRO A 630 -33.43 13.49 46.22
C PRO A 630 -34.36 12.88 47.28
N ARG A 631 -33.81 11.98 48.11
CA ARG A 631 -34.57 11.28 49.15
C ARG A 631 -35.23 12.24 50.15
N TYR A 632 -34.61 13.40 50.43
CA TYR A 632 -35.11 14.36 51.42
C TYR A 632 -36.07 15.40 50.77
N PRO A 633 -37.29 15.58 51.32
CA PRO A 633 -38.32 16.49 50.80
C PRO A 633 -37.87 17.93 50.54
N MET A 634 -36.99 18.48 51.39
CA MET A 634 -36.45 19.85 51.25
C MET A 634 -35.77 20.11 49.89
N PHE A 635 -35.18 19.09 49.27
CA PHE A 635 -34.55 19.23 47.96
C PHE A 635 -35.50 18.95 46.79
N ARG A 636 -36.74 18.50 47.06
CA ARG A 636 -37.75 18.17 46.04
C ARG A 636 -38.52 19.40 45.54
N GLU A 637 -38.64 20.44 46.37
CA GLU A 637 -39.29 21.72 46.03
C GLU A 637 -38.69 22.44 44.80
N ARG A 638 -37.49 22.01 44.38
CA ARG A 638 -36.80 22.53 43.20
C ARG A 638 -37.22 21.87 41.90
N TYR A 639 -37.98 20.78 41.93
CA TYR A 639 -38.38 20.03 40.74
C TYR A 639 -39.87 20.18 40.48
N LEU A 640 -40.22 20.54 39.24
CA LEU A 640 -41.58 20.71 38.78
C LEU A 640 -41.87 19.69 37.66
N PRO A 641 -43.09 19.15 37.57
CA PRO A 641 -43.45 18.28 36.46
C PRO A 641 -43.36 19.04 35.12
N ILE A 642 -42.97 18.34 34.07
CA ILE A 642 -42.90 18.95 32.73
C ILE A 642 -44.30 19.44 32.33
N LEU A 643 -44.38 20.74 32.02
CA LEU A 643 -45.62 21.39 31.61
C LEU A 643 -45.98 21.00 30.17
N CYS A 644 -47.08 20.26 30.02
CA CYS A 644 -47.54 19.75 28.73
C CYS A 644 -48.01 20.86 27.78
N ASP A 645 -48.51 21.99 28.29
CA ASP A 645 -49.12 23.06 27.48
C ASP A 645 -48.11 23.98 26.76
N ARG A 646 -46.82 23.66 26.78
CA ARG A 646 -45.75 24.48 26.20
C ARG A 646 -45.39 24.01 24.78
N ARG A 647 -45.31 24.94 23.82
CA ARG A 647 -44.94 24.66 22.40
C ARG A 647 -43.57 23.99 22.17
N TRP A 648 -42.71 23.97 23.18
CA TRP A 648 -41.33 23.51 23.16
C TRP A 648 -41.12 22.28 24.05
N ASN A 649 -42.22 21.68 24.53
CA ASN A 649 -42.24 20.50 25.40
C ASN A 649 -41.48 19.31 24.78
N TRP A 650 -41.61 19.10 23.47
CA TRP A 650 -40.97 18.00 22.76
C TRP A 650 -39.42 17.99 22.88
N LEU A 651 -38.78 19.15 23.06
CA LEU A 651 -37.32 19.24 23.24
C LEU A 651 -36.84 18.59 24.52
N ASN A 652 -37.70 18.46 25.54
CA ASN A 652 -37.35 17.87 26.82
C ASN A 652 -37.06 16.37 26.71
N TYR A 653 -37.61 15.68 25.71
CA TYR A 653 -37.38 14.24 25.55
C TYR A 653 -36.04 13.91 24.88
N TYR A 654 -35.40 14.89 24.25
CA TYR A 654 -34.05 14.73 23.74
C TYR A 654 -33.04 15.15 24.80
N ASP A 655 -32.18 14.21 25.18
CA ASP A 655 -31.05 14.51 26.05
C ASP A 655 -29.95 15.21 25.24
N PHE A 656 -30.10 16.52 25.04
CA PHE A 656 -29.06 17.39 24.47
C PHE A 656 -28.07 17.86 25.53
N SER A 657 -28.13 17.34 26.76
CA SER A 657 -27.13 17.71 27.75
C SER A 657 -25.78 17.20 27.26
N LEU A 658 -24.90 18.12 26.82
CA LEU A 658 -23.46 17.90 26.70
C LEU A 658 -22.83 17.70 28.09
N ASN A 659 -23.49 16.94 28.97
CA ASN A 659 -23.01 16.56 30.30
C ASN A 659 -21.71 15.76 30.23
N ASN A 660 -21.31 15.33 29.03
CA ASN A 660 -20.18 14.44 28.84
C ASN A 660 -19.33 14.72 27.59
N LEU A 661 -19.18 15.97 27.17
CA LEU A 661 -18.07 16.30 26.27
C LEU A 661 -17.32 17.55 26.72
N LEU A 662 -18.03 18.67 26.81
CA LEU A 662 -17.53 19.95 27.30
C LEU A 662 -18.78 20.65 27.84
N ARG A 663 -18.86 20.84 29.15
CA ARG A 663 -20.05 21.31 29.89
C ARG A 663 -20.72 22.53 29.27
N LEU A 664 -21.69 22.31 28.38
CA LEU A 664 -22.66 23.28 27.85
C LEU A 664 -23.95 22.53 27.48
N GLY A 665 -24.87 22.30 28.42
CA GLY A 665 -26.13 21.61 28.14
C GLY A 665 -27.30 22.11 28.99
N PHE A 666 -28.51 22.10 28.43
CA PHE A 666 -29.77 22.41 29.10
C PHE A 666 -30.49 21.12 29.53
N ASN A 667 -31.20 21.26 30.66
CA ASN A 667 -32.16 20.36 31.30
C ASN A 667 -31.61 19.19 32.13
N ASP A 668 -31.96 19.23 33.42
CA ASP A 668 -31.82 18.11 34.36
C ASP A 668 -33.18 17.46 34.57
N ILE A 669 -33.54 16.55 33.67
CA ILE A 669 -34.81 15.82 33.73
C ILE A 669 -34.63 14.58 34.59
N ARG A 670 -35.53 14.41 35.56
CA ARG A 670 -35.52 13.29 36.51
C ARG A 670 -36.84 12.53 36.48
N LEU A 671 -36.79 11.28 36.94
CA LEU A 671 -37.97 10.47 37.16
C LEU A 671 -38.69 10.92 38.42
N ARG A 672 -40.01 11.08 38.32
CA ARG A 672 -40.90 11.26 39.48
C ARG A 672 -40.77 10.07 40.43
N ASP A 673 -40.71 10.34 41.72
CA ASP A 673 -40.58 9.34 42.78
C ASP A 673 -41.91 8.65 43.12
N GLU A 674 -43.03 9.36 42.98
CA GLU A 674 -44.36 8.86 43.31
C GLU A 674 -45.11 8.22 42.13
N HIS A 675 -45.71 7.05 42.40
CA HIS A 675 -46.56 6.30 41.49
C HIS A 675 -45.93 6.01 40.11
N LEU A 676 -44.61 5.92 40.05
CA LEU A 676 -43.87 5.58 38.83
C LEU A 676 -43.84 4.04 38.64
N PRO A 677 -44.34 3.51 37.52
CA PRO A 677 -44.19 2.10 37.19
C PRO A 677 -42.72 1.68 37.16
N GLY A 678 -42.36 0.58 37.84
CA GLY A 678 -40.99 0.07 37.88
C GLY A 678 -40.39 -0.22 36.49
N ILE A 679 -41.23 -0.51 35.48
CA ILE A 679 -40.81 -0.68 34.09
C ILE A 679 -40.19 0.60 33.51
N ILE A 680 -40.75 1.77 33.83
CA ILE A 680 -40.21 3.06 33.36
C ILE A 680 -38.83 3.30 33.98
N THR A 681 -38.68 2.99 35.28
CA THR A 681 -37.38 3.03 35.96
C THR A 681 -36.36 2.11 35.29
N ILE A 682 -36.74 0.87 34.96
CA ILE A 682 -35.86 -0.08 34.26
C ILE A 682 -35.44 0.46 32.88
N LEU A 683 -36.35 1.05 32.11
CA LEU A 683 -36.04 1.66 30.81
C LEU A 683 -35.07 2.83 30.92
N ALA A 684 -35.26 3.70 31.92
CA ALA A 684 -34.35 4.81 32.19
C ALA A 684 -32.95 4.32 32.58
N TRP A 685 -32.86 3.30 33.43
CA TRP A 685 -31.58 2.68 33.77
C TRP A 685 -30.90 2.03 32.56
N TYR A 686 -31.67 1.38 31.68
CA TYR A 686 -31.14 0.81 30.45
C TYR A 686 -30.55 1.88 29.52
N GLN A 687 -31.30 2.96 29.26
CA GLN A 687 -30.82 4.11 28.50
C GLN A 687 -29.56 4.73 29.14
N TRP A 688 -29.54 4.86 30.47
CA TRP A 688 -28.40 5.44 31.19
C TRP A 688 -27.13 4.60 31.08
N VAL A 689 -27.24 3.27 31.22
CA VAL A 689 -26.11 2.35 31.02
C VAL A 689 -25.54 2.45 29.61
N LEU A 690 -26.42 2.47 28.59
CA LEU A 690 -26.00 2.69 27.20
C LEU A 690 -25.37 4.08 27.00
N GLY A 691 -25.90 5.10 27.66
CA GLY A 691 -25.35 6.45 27.66
C GLY A 691 -23.92 6.50 28.20
N ILE A 692 -23.64 5.85 29.33
CA ILE A 692 -22.27 5.76 29.89
C ILE A 692 -21.32 5.07 28.92
N LEU A 693 -21.75 3.97 28.31
CA LEU A 693 -20.94 3.26 27.32
C LEU A 693 -20.65 4.15 26.11
N TYR A 694 -21.67 4.82 25.58
CA TYR A 694 -21.55 5.77 24.48
C TYR A 694 -20.58 6.92 24.81
N ILE A 695 -20.69 7.49 25.99
CA ILE A 695 -19.83 8.59 26.46
C ILE A 695 -18.39 8.14 26.60
N THR A 696 -18.18 6.97 27.21
CA THR A 696 -16.86 6.36 27.35
C THR A 696 -16.24 6.16 25.97
N LEU A 697 -17.03 5.67 25.02
CA LEU A 697 -16.63 5.49 23.62
C LEU A 697 -16.28 6.82 22.96
N VAL A 698 -17.10 7.86 23.13
CA VAL A 698 -16.84 9.20 22.60
C VAL A 698 -15.52 9.78 23.15
N PHE A 699 -15.31 9.75 24.46
CA PHE A 699 -14.07 10.25 25.08
C PHE A 699 -12.85 9.45 24.61
N TRP A 700 -12.98 8.12 24.54
CA TRP A 700 -11.93 7.25 24.04
C TRP A 700 -11.60 7.52 22.57
N THR A 701 -12.60 7.86 21.76
CA THR A 701 -12.42 8.22 20.34
C THR A 701 -11.74 9.58 20.21
N LEU A 702 -12.21 10.59 20.96
CA LEU A 702 -11.62 11.93 20.97
C LEU A 702 -10.15 11.93 21.43
N SER A 703 -9.86 11.12 22.44
CA SER A 703 -8.53 10.82 22.96
C SER A 703 -7.54 10.34 21.86
N ARG A 704 -8.05 9.71 20.80
CA ARG A 704 -7.25 9.19 19.68
C ARG A 704 -7.24 10.09 18.46
N THR A 705 -8.32 10.85 18.24
CA THR A 705 -8.46 11.73 17.06
C THR A 705 -7.90 13.12 17.27
N ILE A 706 -7.86 13.63 18.50
CA ILE A 706 -7.36 14.99 18.80
C ILE A 706 -5.98 14.88 19.50
N PRO A 707 -4.89 15.30 18.84
CA PRO A 707 -3.57 15.38 19.45
C PRO A 707 -3.60 16.26 20.70
N GLY A 708 -2.98 15.79 21.79
CA GLY A 708 -2.86 16.58 23.03
C GLY A 708 -4.10 16.60 23.93
N LEU A 709 -5.27 16.12 23.48
CA LEU A 709 -6.46 16.04 24.33
C LEU A 709 -6.26 15.08 25.51
N ASN A 710 -5.46 14.02 25.33
CA ASN A 710 -5.10 13.11 26.42
C ASN A 710 -4.42 13.84 27.59
N LEU A 711 -3.56 14.83 27.32
CA LEU A 711 -2.92 15.61 28.39
C LEU A 711 -3.96 16.39 29.21
N LEU A 712 -4.99 16.93 28.56
CA LEU A 712 -6.09 17.66 29.23
C LEU A 712 -7.06 16.73 29.99
N ILE A 713 -7.28 15.50 29.51
CA ILE A 713 -8.18 14.53 30.13
C ILE A 713 -7.53 13.85 31.35
N TYR A 714 -6.21 13.63 31.34
CA TYR A 714 -5.49 12.97 32.44
C TYR A 714 -4.90 13.93 33.50
N LEU A 715 -4.88 15.24 33.27
CA LEU A 715 -4.40 16.26 34.22
C LEU A 715 -5.48 16.78 35.20
N LYS A 716 -6.52 16.00 35.50
CA LYS A 716 -7.53 16.36 36.51
C LYS A 716 -7.75 15.26 37.54
#